data_AF-Q47M52-F1
#
_entry.id   AF-Q47M52-F1
#
_cell.length_a   1.000
_cell.length_b   1.000
_cell.length_c   1.000
_cell.angle_alpha   90.00
_cell.angle_beta   90.00
_cell.angle_gamma   90.00
#
_symmetry.space_group_name_H-M   'P 1'
#
loop_
_entity.id
_entity.type
_entity.pdbx_description
1 polymer ?
#
loop_
_entity_poly.entity_id
_entity_poly.type
_entity_poly.pdbx_seq_one_letter_code
_entity_poly.pdbx_strand_id
1 'polypeptide(L)'
;MPQAVDPRRVTEHGSEVMRLVDEIFPLVEGFYVDLHRNPELSHQEHRTSQAVAEWLSRAGYEVTTGIGGTGVVGILRNGEGPTVLLRCAMDALPLAEQTGLPYASTARGTTADGQETPIMHAAGHDAHTACLVGTADLLSSSRKHWSGTLMVVAQPGQETLDGAEAMLADGLYERFGRPDIVLTQRVGPQPAGMIAHRAGVILGMSTTVGVRIFGSPGHGGFQPQTGVDPVVIAASIITRLQTIVAREVNPSEMAVLTTGVVRAGTKADLVPDEAYLEINTRCLNERVADRIYAAIERVVKAEAAASAAPREPEVTEIRRTSLIRNHAQHTRAVSSAHRAYFGDAYVIDLPEPFAVGDDFGAFGLPDDPEPVPYVMWLLGSTPHDVWSAAPGATPFDKLASVPGSHSSQFAPDREATLRAGIAALTIGALTYLGRTSGPGRATSGLAQIASSRITEDESTQSADMEALLADDDEGESTQSADMEALLADDDEGESTQSADMEALLADDDEGESTQSADMEALLADDDEGESTQSADMEALLADDDEGESTQSADMEALLADDDEGESTQSADMEALLADDEGETTQRANMAELLNDPPPPPRGPTQGPQTGPAPSFRPPSGPPLAAPPPMGPPVDAPPPPETPPHSDEPPYRY
;
A
#
# COMPACT_ATOMS: atom_id res chain seq x y z
N MET A 1 21.32 15.74 18.36
CA MET A 1 21.77 14.96 17.19
C MET A 1 23.26 14.63 17.28
N PRO A 2 23.66 13.48 17.84
CA PRO A 2 25.05 13.02 17.81
C PRO A 2 25.40 12.41 16.43
N GLN A 3 26.01 13.23 15.57
CA GLN A 3 26.62 12.87 14.27
C GLN A 3 25.68 12.32 13.18
N ALA A 4 25.87 12.80 11.95
CA ALA A 4 25.40 12.08 10.76
C ALA A 4 26.26 10.82 10.60
N VAL A 5 25.63 9.65 10.55
CA VAL A 5 26.35 8.37 10.45
C VAL A 5 26.91 8.23 9.04
N ASP A 6 28.24 8.08 8.93
CA ASP A 6 28.95 7.89 7.65
C ASP A 6 28.40 6.63 6.96
N PRO A 7 27.76 6.74 5.77
CA PRO A 7 27.16 5.59 5.09
C PRO A 7 28.15 4.45 4.85
N ARG A 8 29.44 4.76 4.67
CA ARG A 8 30.49 3.74 4.50
C ARG A 8 30.71 2.91 5.76
N ARG A 9 30.54 3.49 6.95
CA ARG A 9 30.59 2.73 8.22
C ARG A 9 29.36 1.86 8.42
N VAL A 10 28.19 2.31 7.96
CA VAL A 10 26.99 1.46 7.95
C VAL A 10 27.19 0.30 6.96
N THR A 11 27.84 0.55 5.82
CA THR A 11 28.24 -0.51 4.87
C THR A 11 29.32 -1.44 5.44
N GLU A 12 30.36 -0.94 6.13
CA GLU A 12 31.41 -1.76 6.76
C GLU A 12 30.83 -2.73 7.81
N HIS A 13 30.05 -2.20 8.76
CA HIS A 13 29.36 -3.03 9.76
C HIS A 13 28.30 -3.91 9.10
N GLY A 14 27.60 -3.38 8.10
CA GLY A 14 26.67 -4.09 7.24
C GLY A 14 27.30 -5.35 6.65
N SER A 15 28.38 -5.22 5.88
CA SER A 15 29.04 -6.33 5.18
C SER A 15 29.48 -7.47 6.11
N GLU A 16 30.00 -7.18 7.31
CA GLU A 16 30.38 -8.21 8.30
C GLU A 16 29.15 -8.91 8.92
N VAL A 17 28.03 -8.19 9.15
CA VAL A 17 26.75 -8.82 9.55
C VAL A 17 26.14 -9.63 8.40
N MET A 18 26.19 -9.07 7.19
CA MET A 18 25.58 -9.64 5.98
C MET A 18 26.33 -10.89 5.49
N ARG A 19 27.58 -11.09 5.91
CA ARG A 19 28.30 -12.37 5.75
C ARG A 19 27.60 -13.56 6.43
N LEU A 20 26.69 -13.31 7.37
CA LEU A 20 25.84 -14.33 8.01
C LEU A 20 24.52 -14.58 7.27
N VAL A 21 24.18 -13.80 6.22
CA VAL A 21 22.92 -13.99 5.49
C VAL A 21 22.86 -15.35 4.79
N ASP A 22 23.97 -15.83 4.21
CA ASP A 22 24.01 -17.17 3.62
C ASP A 22 23.88 -18.30 4.67
N GLU A 23 24.24 -18.03 5.92
CA GLU A 23 24.12 -18.97 7.04
C GLU A 23 22.67 -19.08 7.53
N ILE A 24 21.91 -17.97 7.54
CA ILE A 24 20.50 -17.93 8.00
C ILE A 24 19.46 -18.11 6.87
N PHE A 25 19.78 -17.74 5.62
CA PHE A 25 18.81 -17.63 4.52
C PHE A 25 17.97 -18.91 4.32
N PRO A 26 18.51 -20.14 4.36
CA PRO A 26 17.70 -21.36 4.22
C PRO A 26 16.62 -21.52 5.28
N LEU A 27 16.82 -20.99 6.50
CA LEU A 27 15.81 -20.98 7.56
C LEU A 27 14.73 -19.94 7.28
N VAL A 28 15.12 -18.75 6.82
CA VAL A 28 14.19 -17.65 6.49
C VAL A 28 13.35 -17.98 5.25
N GLU A 29 13.97 -18.62 4.25
CA GLU A 29 13.29 -19.13 3.06
C GLU A 29 12.25 -20.21 3.43
N GLY A 30 12.62 -21.16 4.29
CA GLY A 30 11.71 -22.17 4.82
C GLY A 30 10.56 -21.57 5.62
N PHE A 31 10.81 -20.51 6.40
CA PHE A 31 9.80 -19.80 7.17
C PHE A 31 8.83 -19.02 6.27
N TYR A 32 9.33 -18.31 5.25
CA TYR A 32 8.48 -17.68 4.23
C TYR A 32 7.57 -18.71 3.55
N VAL A 33 8.11 -19.85 3.12
CA VAL A 33 7.33 -20.94 2.50
C VAL A 33 6.27 -21.53 3.46
N ASP A 34 6.55 -21.58 4.77
CA ASP A 34 5.59 -22.04 5.77
C ASP A 34 4.48 -21.00 6.06
N LEU A 35 4.78 -19.70 6.01
CA LEU A 35 3.75 -18.64 6.11
C LEU A 35 2.90 -18.56 4.84
N HIS A 36 3.52 -18.45 3.66
CA HIS A 36 2.85 -18.35 2.35
C HIS A 36 1.82 -19.47 2.12
N ARG A 37 2.12 -20.68 2.62
CA ARG A 37 1.27 -21.86 2.49
C ARG A 37 0.16 -21.96 3.55
N ASN A 38 0.35 -21.35 4.71
CA ASN A 38 -0.59 -21.39 5.84
C ASN A 38 -1.02 -19.97 6.27
N PRO A 39 -1.51 -19.10 5.36
CA PRO A 39 -1.88 -17.73 5.67
C PRO A 39 -3.13 -17.65 6.55
N GLU A 40 -3.20 -16.59 7.37
CA GLU A 40 -4.29 -16.33 8.31
C GLU A 40 -4.88 -14.93 8.06
N LEU A 41 -6.20 -14.78 8.27
CA LEU A 41 -6.89 -13.49 8.09
C LEU A 41 -6.50 -12.49 9.19
N SER A 42 -6.70 -11.19 8.90
CA SER A 42 -6.60 -10.09 9.85
C SER A 42 -7.31 -10.40 11.18
N HIS A 43 -6.60 -10.19 12.29
CA HIS A 43 -7.00 -10.50 13.68
C HIS A 43 -7.20 -11.99 14.01
N GLN A 44 -6.79 -12.90 13.11
CA GLN A 44 -6.86 -14.36 13.28
C GLN A 44 -5.48 -15.03 13.12
N GLU A 45 -4.39 -14.26 13.11
CA GLU A 45 -3.00 -14.63 12.82
C GLU A 45 -2.31 -15.42 13.96
N HIS A 46 -3.05 -16.33 14.62
CA HIS A 46 -2.60 -17.00 15.83
C HIS A 46 -1.37 -17.90 15.61
N ARG A 47 -1.32 -18.66 14.50
CA ARG A 47 -0.17 -19.52 14.18
C ARG A 47 1.04 -18.70 13.76
N THR A 48 0.82 -17.64 12.98
CA THR A 48 1.85 -16.72 12.49
C THR A 48 2.48 -15.96 13.66
N SER A 49 1.65 -15.41 14.55
CA SER A 49 2.04 -14.81 15.83
C SER A 49 2.89 -15.76 16.68
N GLN A 50 2.44 -17.01 16.87
CA GLN A 50 3.23 -18.01 17.60
C GLN A 50 4.58 -18.30 16.90
N ALA A 51 4.59 -18.49 15.58
CA ALA A 51 5.79 -18.81 14.82
C ALA A 51 6.85 -17.69 14.90
N VAL A 52 6.43 -16.43 14.83
CA VAL A 52 7.28 -15.25 15.07
C VAL A 52 7.78 -15.22 16.50
N ALA A 53 6.90 -15.39 17.48
CA ALA A 53 7.25 -15.34 18.90
C ALA A 53 8.26 -16.42 19.30
N GLU A 54 8.10 -17.64 18.78
CA GLU A 54 9.06 -18.72 18.95
C GLU A 54 10.42 -18.40 18.29
N TRP A 55 10.43 -17.79 17.11
CA TRP A 55 11.68 -17.39 16.44
C TRP A 55 12.43 -16.34 17.25
N LEU A 56 11.76 -15.25 17.63
CA LEU A 56 12.36 -14.18 18.43
C LEU A 56 12.84 -14.70 19.80
N SER A 57 12.11 -15.64 20.41
CA SER A 57 12.53 -16.31 21.64
C SER A 57 13.81 -17.13 21.45
N ARG A 58 13.92 -17.90 20.34
CA ARG A 58 15.15 -18.64 19.99
C ARG A 58 16.34 -17.71 19.72
N ALA A 59 16.09 -16.58 19.05
CA ALA A 59 17.07 -15.52 18.82
C ALA A 59 17.42 -14.71 20.10
N GLY A 60 16.84 -15.03 21.27
CA GLY A 60 17.21 -14.42 22.54
C GLY A 60 16.66 -13.00 22.77
N TYR A 61 15.45 -12.74 22.25
CA TYR A 61 14.64 -11.55 22.56
C TYR A 61 13.80 -11.77 23.82
N GLU A 62 13.49 -10.68 24.53
CA GLU A 62 12.39 -10.61 25.49
C GLU A 62 11.09 -10.46 24.70
N VAL A 63 10.28 -11.52 24.59
CA VAL A 63 9.10 -11.58 23.72
C VAL A 63 7.80 -11.48 24.52
N THR A 64 6.89 -10.62 24.07
CA THR A 64 5.49 -10.58 24.52
C THR A 64 4.56 -10.76 23.32
N THR A 65 3.59 -11.68 23.44
CA THR A 65 2.51 -11.89 22.48
C THR A 65 1.20 -11.32 23.02
N GLY A 66 0.17 -11.26 22.16
CA GLY A 66 -1.18 -10.83 22.55
C GLY A 66 -1.38 -9.32 22.48
N ILE A 67 -0.44 -8.58 21.86
CA ILE A 67 -0.46 -7.12 21.82
C ILE A 67 -1.44 -6.65 20.75
N GLY A 68 -2.46 -5.89 21.15
CA GLY A 68 -3.51 -5.44 20.22
C GLY A 68 -4.25 -6.60 19.52
N GLY A 69 -4.46 -7.72 20.24
CA GLY A 69 -5.02 -8.96 19.68
C GLY A 69 -3.93 -10.00 19.46
N THR A 70 -3.44 -10.14 18.24
CA THR A 70 -2.48 -11.17 17.79
C THR A 70 -1.03 -10.69 17.69
N GLY A 71 -0.77 -9.40 17.93
CA GLY A 71 0.56 -8.81 17.74
C GLY A 71 1.65 -9.34 18.65
N VAL A 72 2.89 -9.27 18.15
CA VAL A 72 4.10 -9.75 18.82
C VAL A 72 5.10 -8.60 18.93
N VAL A 73 5.65 -8.41 20.14
CA VAL A 73 6.73 -7.48 20.42
C VAL A 73 7.93 -8.25 20.98
N GLY A 74 9.07 -8.16 20.29
CA GLY A 74 10.35 -8.68 20.76
C GLY A 74 11.32 -7.55 21.08
N ILE A 75 11.92 -7.57 22.27
CA ILE A 75 12.87 -6.55 22.72
C ILE A 75 14.29 -7.12 22.84
N LEU A 76 15.27 -6.37 22.33
CA LEU A 76 16.68 -6.73 22.38
C LEU A 76 17.53 -5.55 22.85
N ARG A 77 18.05 -5.63 24.08
CA ARG A 77 18.92 -4.60 24.66
C ARG A 77 20.38 -4.99 24.50
N ASN A 78 21.23 -4.02 24.14
CA ASN A 78 22.65 -4.23 23.82
C ASN A 78 23.54 -3.07 24.31
N GLY A 79 23.29 -2.61 25.53
CA GLY A 79 23.93 -1.43 26.13
C GLY A 79 23.25 -0.11 25.73
N GLU A 80 23.85 1.00 26.17
CA GLU A 80 23.35 2.36 25.88
C GLU A 80 23.32 2.67 24.38
N GLY A 81 22.31 3.44 23.95
CA GLY A 81 22.08 3.81 22.56
C GLY A 81 20.58 4.03 22.27
N PRO A 82 20.23 4.40 21.03
CA PRO A 82 18.84 4.64 20.65
C PRO A 82 18.00 3.36 20.63
N THR A 83 16.68 3.51 20.63
CA THR A 83 15.70 2.44 20.44
C THR A 83 15.14 2.52 19.02
N VAL A 84 15.47 1.53 18.18
CA VAL A 84 14.91 1.41 16.81
C VAL A 84 13.78 0.39 16.82
N LEU A 85 12.62 0.76 16.29
CA LEU A 85 11.51 -0.16 16.03
C LEU A 85 11.57 -0.64 14.57
N LEU A 86 11.58 -1.96 14.35
CA LEU A 86 11.37 -2.58 13.04
C LEU A 86 9.96 -3.21 12.98
N ARG A 87 9.12 -2.75 12.06
CA ARG A 87 7.74 -3.22 11.87
C ARG A 87 7.61 -4.15 10.66
N CYS A 88 6.79 -5.20 10.80
CA CYS A 88 6.09 -5.85 9.69
C CYS A 88 4.59 -5.97 9.98
N ALA A 89 3.80 -6.21 8.95
CA ALA A 89 2.47 -6.78 9.07
C ALA A 89 2.54 -8.31 8.94
N MET A 90 1.57 -9.02 9.52
CA MET A 90 1.50 -10.49 9.55
C MET A 90 0.30 -11.07 8.78
N ASP A 91 -0.70 -10.28 8.41
CA ASP A 91 -2.00 -10.77 7.95
C ASP A 91 -2.07 -11.08 6.45
N ALA A 92 -3.10 -11.84 6.06
CA ALA A 92 -3.36 -12.25 4.70
C ALA A 92 -4.78 -11.90 4.25
N LEU A 93 -4.97 -11.91 2.93
CA LEU A 93 -6.19 -11.45 2.27
C LEU A 93 -7.17 -12.60 2.00
N PRO A 94 -8.50 -12.34 2.04
CA PRO A 94 -9.56 -13.31 1.76
C PRO A 94 -9.70 -13.60 0.25
N LEU A 95 -8.63 -14.09 -0.38
CA LEU A 95 -8.50 -14.29 -1.82
C LEU A 95 -8.03 -15.71 -2.17
N ALA A 96 -8.49 -16.22 -3.32
CA ALA A 96 -8.04 -17.49 -3.86
C ALA A 96 -6.70 -17.33 -4.59
N GLU A 97 -5.67 -18.06 -4.17
CA GLU A 97 -4.37 -18.06 -4.84
C GLU A 97 -4.43 -18.76 -6.22
N GLN A 98 -3.81 -18.14 -7.22
CA GLN A 98 -3.78 -18.58 -8.62
C GLN A 98 -2.37 -18.48 -9.24
N THR A 99 -1.33 -18.40 -8.39
CA THR A 99 0.08 -18.32 -8.80
C THR A 99 0.60 -19.61 -9.47
N GLY A 100 0.04 -20.76 -9.09
CA GLY A 100 0.55 -22.08 -9.48
C GLY A 100 1.84 -22.51 -8.75
N LEU A 101 2.27 -21.79 -7.71
CA LEU A 101 3.49 -22.10 -6.97
C LEU A 101 3.42 -23.47 -6.26
N PRO A 102 4.55 -24.21 -6.14
CA PRO A 102 4.58 -25.51 -5.43
C PRO A 102 4.21 -25.44 -3.94
N TYR A 103 4.17 -24.23 -3.37
CA TYR A 103 3.86 -23.93 -1.99
C TYR A 103 2.66 -22.97 -1.85
N ALA A 104 1.88 -22.79 -2.93
CA ALA A 104 0.66 -21.99 -2.93
C ALA A 104 -0.30 -22.38 -1.80
N SER A 105 -0.98 -21.39 -1.24
CA SER A 105 -1.97 -21.56 -0.20
C SER A 105 -3.15 -22.43 -0.67
N THR A 106 -3.56 -23.35 0.21
CA THR A 106 -4.88 -23.97 0.18
C THR A 106 -5.66 -23.68 1.47
N ALA A 107 -5.26 -22.65 2.21
CA ALA A 107 -5.88 -22.27 3.47
C ALA A 107 -7.27 -21.65 3.24
N ARG A 108 -8.15 -21.84 4.23
CA ARG A 108 -9.52 -21.30 4.24
C ARG A 108 -9.85 -20.86 5.66
N GLY A 109 -10.62 -19.80 5.79
CA GLY A 109 -11.06 -19.24 7.06
C GLY A 109 -12.37 -18.47 6.92
N THR A 110 -12.80 -17.84 8.01
CA THR A 110 -14.10 -17.16 8.07
C THR A 110 -13.88 -15.66 8.24
N THR A 111 -14.50 -14.86 7.36
CA THR A 111 -14.47 -13.39 7.48
C THR A 111 -15.34 -12.90 8.64
N ALA A 112 -15.20 -11.63 9.04
CA ALA A 112 -16.01 -11.04 10.11
C ALA A 112 -17.53 -11.07 9.82
N ASP A 113 -17.92 -11.03 8.55
CA ASP A 113 -19.28 -11.19 8.03
C ASP A 113 -19.69 -12.67 7.79
N GLY A 114 -18.92 -13.62 8.35
CA GLY A 114 -19.28 -15.03 8.43
C GLY A 114 -19.08 -15.86 7.16
N GLN A 115 -18.39 -15.33 6.14
CA GLN A 115 -18.20 -16.03 4.86
C GLN A 115 -16.96 -16.92 4.89
N GLU A 116 -17.09 -18.16 4.42
CA GLU A 116 -15.98 -19.12 4.32
C GLU A 116 -15.16 -18.89 3.05
N THR A 117 -14.00 -18.27 3.19
CA THR A 117 -13.18 -17.76 2.08
C THR A 117 -11.82 -18.47 2.00
N PRO A 118 -11.22 -18.67 0.81
CA PRO A 118 -9.80 -19.00 0.71
C PRO A 118 -8.92 -17.80 1.14
N ILE A 119 -7.69 -18.07 1.55
CA ILE A 119 -6.77 -17.06 2.09
C ILE A 119 -5.44 -17.08 1.31
N MET A 120 -4.86 -15.91 1.02
CA MET A 120 -3.58 -15.74 0.29
C MET A 120 -2.80 -14.52 0.84
N HIS A 121 -1.47 -14.61 0.98
CA HIS A 121 -0.61 -13.44 1.24
C HIS A 121 -0.40 -12.57 -0.01
N ALA A 122 -1.48 -12.08 -0.62
CA ALA A 122 -1.43 -11.25 -1.82
C ALA A 122 -0.81 -9.85 -1.60
N ALA A 123 -0.39 -9.52 -0.38
CA ALA A 123 0.33 -8.28 -0.03
C ALA A 123 1.78 -8.52 0.46
N GLY A 124 2.28 -9.76 0.49
CA GLY A 124 3.68 -10.07 0.85
C GLY A 124 4.02 -9.91 2.34
N HIS A 125 3.03 -9.94 3.23
CA HIS A 125 3.22 -9.80 4.68
C HIS A 125 4.02 -10.99 5.29
N ASP A 126 3.91 -12.17 4.68
CA ASP A 126 4.82 -13.31 4.87
C ASP A 126 6.29 -12.96 4.55
N ALA A 127 6.55 -12.31 3.42
CA ALA A 127 7.89 -11.88 3.03
C ALA A 127 8.42 -10.80 3.99
N HIS A 128 7.57 -9.85 4.41
CA HIS A 128 7.94 -8.86 5.43
C HIS A 128 8.30 -9.53 6.77
N THR A 129 7.46 -10.47 7.21
CA THR A 129 7.62 -11.19 8.49
C THR A 129 8.87 -12.08 8.47
N ALA A 130 9.13 -12.79 7.36
CA ALA A 130 10.34 -13.55 7.14
C ALA A 130 11.60 -12.66 7.17
N CYS A 131 11.58 -11.51 6.46
CA CYS A 131 12.68 -10.54 6.51
C CYS A 131 12.90 -9.97 7.93
N LEU A 132 11.82 -9.75 8.69
CA LEU A 132 11.88 -9.22 10.05
C LEU A 132 12.54 -10.22 11.00
N VAL A 133 12.09 -11.49 11.02
CA VAL A 133 12.68 -12.50 11.92
C VAL A 133 14.11 -12.87 11.53
N GLY A 134 14.43 -12.85 10.23
CA GLY A 134 15.81 -13.00 9.73
C GLY A 134 16.72 -11.86 10.18
N THR A 135 16.28 -10.60 10.03
CA THR A 135 17.01 -9.42 10.52
C THR A 135 17.20 -9.45 12.03
N ALA A 136 16.17 -9.85 12.77
CA ALA A 136 16.19 -9.94 14.22
C ALA A 136 17.28 -10.91 14.73
N ASP A 137 17.38 -12.10 14.12
CA ASP A 137 18.36 -13.11 14.51
C ASP A 137 19.79 -12.74 14.06
N LEU A 138 19.96 -12.16 12.86
CA LEU A 138 21.24 -11.60 12.41
C LEU A 138 21.78 -10.53 13.38
N LEU A 139 20.94 -9.58 13.78
CA LEU A 139 21.33 -8.54 14.73
C LEU A 139 21.60 -9.12 16.13
N SER A 140 20.85 -10.14 16.58
CA SER A 140 21.12 -10.80 17.86
C SER A 140 22.43 -11.57 17.88
N SER A 141 22.77 -12.26 16.79
CA SER A 141 24.06 -12.91 16.58
C SER A 141 25.21 -11.90 16.44
N SER A 142 24.91 -10.68 15.99
CA SER A 142 25.87 -9.63 15.63
C SER A 142 26.02 -8.49 16.65
N ARG A 143 25.61 -8.69 17.92
CA ARG A 143 25.66 -7.67 18.99
C ARG A 143 27.00 -6.93 19.16
N LYS A 144 28.12 -7.53 18.72
CA LYS A 144 29.45 -6.90 18.70
C LYS A 144 29.53 -5.62 17.83
N HIS A 145 28.63 -5.44 16.86
CA HIS A 145 28.63 -4.31 15.90
C HIS A 145 27.75 -3.12 16.26
N TRP A 146 26.80 -3.28 17.18
CA TRP A 146 25.75 -2.28 17.44
C TRP A 146 25.52 -2.04 18.93
N SER A 147 24.81 -0.99 19.29
CA SER A 147 24.53 -0.58 20.68
C SER A 147 23.15 0.09 20.77
N GLY A 148 22.50 0.05 21.93
CA GLY A 148 21.13 0.53 22.12
C GLY A 148 20.11 -0.61 22.23
N THR A 149 18.87 -0.35 21.80
CA THR A 149 17.77 -1.31 21.82
C THR A 149 17.18 -1.52 20.43
N LEU A 150 16.95 -2.78 20.05
CA LEU A 150 16.07 -3.13 18.93
C LEU A 150 14.70 -3.55 19.48
N MET A 151 13.65 -2.91 19.00
CA MET A 151 12.26 -3.34 19.17
C MET A 151 11.78 -3.95 17.85
N VAL A 152 11.28 -5.18 17.91
CA VAL A 152 10.74 -5.91 16.75
C VAL A 152 9.24 -6.03 16.94
N VAL A 153 8.45 -5.49 16.00
CA VAL A 153 6.99 -5.47 16.06
C VAL A 153 6.44 -6.20 14.85
N ALA A 154 5.79 -7.34 15.10
CA ALA A 154 5.01 -8.04 14.09
C ALA A 154 3.53 -7.75 14.37
N GLN A 155 2.92 -6.96 13.49
CA GLN A 155 1.61 -6.36 13.66
C GLN A 155 0.51 -7.21 13.00
N PRO A 156 -0.66 -7.40 13.64
CA PRO A 156 -1.83 -7.98 13.00
C PRO A 156 -2.58 -6.93 12.16
N GLY A 157 -3.63 -7.34 11.44
CA GLY A 157 -4.70 -6.46 10.98
C GLY A 157 -4.29 -5.22 10.17
N GLN A 158 -3.28 -5.33 9.30
CA GLN A 158 -2.89 -4.23 8.40
C GLN A 158 -3.95 -4.03 7.31
N GLU A 159 -4.51 -5.11 6.76
CA GLU A 159 -5.50 -5.04 5.68
C GLU A 159 -6.88 -4.54 6.18
N THR A 160 -7.16 -4.71 7.47
CA THR A 160 -8.28 -4.07 8.17
C THR A 160 -7.97 -2.64 8.61
N LEU A 161 -6.73 -2.17 8.46
CA LEU A 161 -6.25 -0.81 8.71
C LEU A 161 -6.54 -0.30 10.13
N ASP A 162 -6.48 -1.20 11.11
CA ASP A 162 -6.80 -0.97 12.52
C ASP A 162 -5.80 -1.65 13.49
N GLY A 163 -4.95 -2.55 13.00
CA GLY A 163 -4.01 -3.30 13.84
C GLY A 163 -2.92 -2.45 14.51
N ALA A 164 -2.39 -1.42 13.83
CA ALA A 164 -1.43 -0.50 14.43
C ALA A 164 -2.04 0.29 15.60
N GLU A 165 -3.27 0.78 15.44
CA GLU A 165 -4.03 1.48 16.48
C GLU A 165 -4.38 0.53 17.63
N ALA A 166 -4.77 -0.71 17.35
CA ALA A 166 -5.04 -1.73 18.35
C ALA A 166 -3.80 -2.06 19.21
N MET A 167 -2.60 -2.14 18.61
CA MET A 167 -1.36 -2.35 19.36
C MET A 167 -1.02 -1.14 20.25
N LEU A 168 -1.22 0.08 19.76
CA LEU A 168 -1.00 1.31 20.53
C LEU A 168 -2.01 1.43 21.69
N ALA A 169 -3.29 1.11 21.46
CA ALA A 169 -4.33 1.10 22.48
C ALA A 169 -4.11 0.04 23.58
N ASP A 170 -3.44 -1.08 23.28
CA ASP A 170 -2.95 -2.05 24.26
C ASP A 170 -1.62 -1.62 24.94
N GLY A 171 -1.22 -0.35 24.79
CA GLY A 171 -0.13 0.27 25.53
C GLY A 171 1.28 -0.07 25.03
N LEU A 172 1.48 -0.23 23.72
CA LEU A 172 2.77 -0.59 23.11
C LEU A 172 3.94 0.25 23.64
N TYR A 173 3.83 1.57 23.61
CA TYR A 173 4.94 2.46 24.00
C TYR A 173 5.03 2.66 25.52
N GLU A 174 3.93 2.53 26.24
CA GLU A 174 3.83 2.55 27.70
C GLU A 174 4.50 1.31 28.32
N ARG A 175 4.38 0.15 27.66
CA ARG A 175 4.89 -1.14 28.15
C ARG A 175 6.34 -1.40 27.73
N PHE A 176 6.73 -1.00 26.52
CA PHE A 176 8.03 -1.36 25.94
C PHE A 176 8.98 -0.17 25.71
N GLY A 177 8.47 1.06 25.85
CA GLY A 177 9.19 2.31 25.62
C GLY A 177 8.89 2.94 24.26
N ARG A 178 8.85 4.28 24.21
CA ARG A 178 8.77 5.06 22.96
C ARG A 178 10.09 4.92 22.18
N PRO A 179 10.09 4.53 20.90
CA PRO A 179 11.30 4.41 20.10
C PRO A 179 11.80 5.79 19.61
N ASP A 180 13.10 5.91 19.32
CA ASP A 180 13.69 7.08 18.67
C ASP A 180 13.33 7.15 17.17
N ILE A 181 13.04 6.00 16.54
CA ILE A 181 12.61 5.91 15.14
C ILE A 181 11.89 4.59 14.85
N VAL A 182 10.88 4.65 13.97
CA VAL A 182 10.19 3.47 13.40
C VAL A 182 10.60 3.24 11.94
N LEU A 183 11.02 2.03 11.61
CA LEU A 183 11.40 1.61 10.26
C LEU A 183 10.50 0.45 9.80
N THR A 184 10.07 0.48 8.54
CA THR A 184 9.33 -0.62 7.91
C THR A 184 9.69 -0.69 6.43
N GLN A 185 9.38 -1.83 5.81
CA GLN A 185 9.37 -1.97 4.37
C GLN A 185 8.05 -2.55 3.89
N ARG A 186 7.67 -2.21 2.66
CA ARG A 186 6.50 -2.75 1.97
C ARG A 186 6.94 -3.29 0.62
N VAL A 187 6.50 -4.48 0.21
CA VAL A 187 6.80 -4.99 -1.13
C VAL A 187 6.15 -4.12 -2.20
N GLY A 188 6.81 -3.98 -3.34
CA GLY A 188 6.33 -3.21 -4.47
C GLY A 188 6.64 -3.89 -5.81
N PRO A 189 5.88 -3.56 -6.88
CA PRO A 189 6.00 -4.20 -8.19
C PRO A 189 7.27 -3.84 -8.99
N GLN A 190 8.27 -3.22 -8.36
CA GLN A 190 9.61 -3.03 -8.93
C GLN A 190 10.35 -4.38 -9.05
N PRO A 191 11.40 -4.49 -9.89
CA PRO A 191 12.26 -5.67 -9.96
C PRO A 191 12.76 -6.12 -8.59
N ALA A 192 12.82 -7.44 -8.40
CA ALA A 192 13.25 -8.06 -7.16
C ALA A 192 14.59 -7.51 -6.67
N GLY A 193 14.63 -7.11 -5.40
CA GLY A 193 15.83 -6.60 -4.74
C GLY A 193 16.20 -5.14 -5.02
N MET A 194 15.43 -4.41 -5.84
CA MET A 194 15.53 -2.94 -5.84
C MET A 194 14.90 -2.34 -4.58
N ILE A 195 15.43 -1.21 -4.10
CA ILE A 195 14.85 -0.46 -2.98
C ILE A 195 14.42 0.93 -3.47
N ALA A 196 13.18 1.32 -3.21
CA ALA A 196 12.67 2.66 -3.57
C ALA A 196 12.38 3.52 -2.33
N HIS A 197 13.01 4.69 -2.26
CA HIS A 197 12.85 5.66 -1.17
C HIS A 197 12.03 6.87 -1.59
N ARG A 198 11.35 7.51 -0.63
CA ARG A 198 10.72 8.82 -0.83
C ARG A 198 10.64 9.60 0.46
N ALA A 199 11.06 10.86 0.44
CA ALA A 199 10.93 11.77 1.57
C ALA A 199 9.56 12.48 1.53
N GLY A 200 8.93 12.71 2.68
CA GLY A 200 7.56 13.19 2.73
C GLY A 200 6.56 12.09 2.37
N VAL A 201 5.44 12.45 1.73
CA VAL A 201 4.36 11.52 1.40
C VAL A 201 4.87 10.43 0.45
N ILE A 202 4.84 9.17 0.90
CA ILE A 202 5.16 7.96 0.10
C ILE A 202 3.91 7.14 -0.23
N LEU A 203 2.97 7.04 0.71
CA LEU A 203 1.64 6.46 0.51
C LEU A 203 0.56 7.48 0.87
N GLY A 204 -0.51 7.49 0.09
CA GLY A 204 -1.69 8.32 0.31
C GLY A 204 -2.57 7.83 1.47
N MET A 205 -3.62 8.58 1.76
CA MET A 205 -4.67 8.15 2.69
C MET A 205 -5.80 7.45 1.95
N SER A 206 -6.57 6.69 2.73
CA SER A 206 -7.87 6.12 2.35
C SER A 206 -8.92 6.52 3.37
N THR A 207 -10.05 7.06 2.89
CA THR A 207 -11.28 7.21 3.69
C THR A 207 -12.39 6.36 3.06
N THR A 208 -13.15 5.65 3.88
CA THR A 208 -14.36 4.93 3.46
C THR A 208 -15.57 5.54 4.15
N VAL A 209 -16.56 5.92 3.36
CA VAL A 209 -17.79 6.59 3.79
C VAL A 209 -18.99 5.71 3.48
N GLY A 210 -19.76 5.36 4.51
CA GLY A 210 -21.06 4.72 4.37
C GLY A 210 -22.15 5.76 4.15
N VAL A 211 -23.11 5.46 3.27
CA VAL A 211 -24.26 6.32 3.03
C VAL A 211 -25.54 5.48 2.98
N ARG A 212 -26.49 5.76 3.89
CA ARG A 212 -27.85 5.20 3.84
C ARG A 212 -28.83 6.27 3.36
N ILE A 213 -29.61 5.91 2.35
CA ILE A 213 -30.54 6.77 1.63
C ILE A 213 -31.95 6.25 1.90
N PHE A 214 -32.84 7.10 2.38
CA PHE A 214 -34.21 6.71 2.74
C PHE A 214 -35.20 7.12 1.66
N GLY A 215 -36.11 6.21 1.33
CA GLY A 215 -37.20 6.40 0.39
C GLY A 215 -38.56 6.09 1.00
N SER A 216 -39.59 6.09 0.15
CA SER A 216 -40.97 5.74 0.50
C SER A 216 -41.39 4.55 -0.37
N PRO A 217 -41.53 3.33 0.20
CA PRO A 217 -41.73 2.11 -0.59
C PRO A 217 -43.10 2.07 -1.26
N GLY A 218 -43.18 1.38 -2.40
CA GLY A 218 -44.39 1.35 -3.23
C GLY A 218 -44.37 0.30 -4.33
N HIS A 219 -45.53 0.07 -4.96
CA HIS A 219 -45.68 -0.88 -6.06
C HIS A 219 -45.30 -0.20 -7.39
N GLY A 220 -44.10 -0.47 -7.89
CA GLY A 220 -43.47 0.28 -9.00
C GLY A 220 -44.30 0.31 -10.29
N GLY A 221 -45.06 -0.76 -10.57
CA GLY A 221 -45.94 -0.85 -11.74
C GLY A 221 -47.36 -0.28 -11.60
N PHE A 222 -47.73 0.30 -10.45
CA PHE A 222 -49.12 0.77 -10.21
C PHE A 222 -49.22 2.22 -9.73
N GLN A 223 -48.39 2.61 -8.76
CA GLN A 223 -48.37 3.98 -8.20
C GLN A 223 -46.94 4.45 -7.90
N PRO A 224 -46.02 4.51 -8.89
CA PRO A 224 -44.66 5.03 -8.67
C PRO A 224 -44.68 6.48 -8.16
N GLN A 225 -45.65 7.30 -8.59
CA GLN A 225 -45.80 8.71 -8.20
C GLN A 225 -46.25 8.94 -6.74
N THR A 226 -46.51 7.89 -5.96
CA THR A 226 -46.80 8.00 -4.51
C THR A 226 -45.68 7.45 -3.63
N GLY A 227 -44.60 6.94 -4.24
CA GLY A 227 -43.38 6.54 -3.56
C GLY A 227 -42.25 7.54 -3.77
N VAL A 228 -41.11 7.27 -3.15
CA VAL A 228 -39.84 7.98 -3.37
C VAL A 228 -38.77 6.91 -3.49
N ASP A 229 -38.19 6.75 -4.67
CA ASP A 229 -37.34 5.61 -5.00
C ASP A 229 -35.86 5.87 -4.65
N PRO A 230 -35.31 5.25 -3.59
CA PRO A 230 -33.94 5.51 -3.18
C PRO A 230 -32.91 4.89 -4.14
N VAL A 231 -33.31 4.02 -5.07
CA VAL A 231 -32.45 3.54 -6.17
C VAL A 231 -32.16 4.68 -7.14
N VAL A 232 -33.18 5.50 -7.46
CA VAL A 232 -33.01 6.68 -8.32
C VAL A 232 -32.15 7.74 -7.61
N ILE A 233 -32.38 7.98 -6.32
CA ILE A 233 -31.54 8.88 -5.51
C ILE A 233 -30.09 8.39 -5.50
N ALA A 234 -29.85 7.09 -5.27
CA ALA A 234 -28.51 6.50 -5.32
C ALA A 234 -27.82 6.70 -6.68
N ALA A 235 -28.53 6.49 -7.79
CA ALA A 235 -27.98 6.71 -9.13
C ALA A 235 -27.63 8.19 -9.40
N SER A 236 -28.48 9.12 -8.96
CA SER A 236 -28.21 10.57 -9.03
C SER A 236 -26.99 10.95 -8.19
N ILE A 237 -26.90 10.46 -6.95
CA ILE A 237 -25.72 10.64 -6.06
C ILE A 237 -24.46 10.12 -6.74
N ILE A 238 -24.42 8.86 -7.20
CA ILE A 238 -23.24 8.28 -7.85
C ILE A 238 -22.77 9.13 -9.04
N THR A 239 -23.72 9.61 -9.85
CA THR A 239 -23.43 10.49 -10.99
C THR A 239 -22.89 11.86 -10.54
N ARG A 240 -23.48 12.45 -9.49
CA ARG A 240 -23.11 13.77 -8.97
C ARG A 240 -21.76 13.77 -8.25
N LEU A 241 -21.43 12.70 -7.52
CA LEU A 241 -20.16 12.56 -6.79
C LEU A 241 -18.94 12.71 -7.71
N GLN A 242 -19.06 12.35 -8.99
CA GLN A 242 -17.98 12.50 -9.98
C GLN A 242 -17.59 13.98 -10.19
N THR A 243 -18.51 14.93 -9.96
CA THR A 243 -18.18 16.36 -10.10
C THR A 243 -17.26 16.86 -8.99
N ILE A 244 -17.15 16.16 -7.85
CA ILE A 244 -16.27 16.56 -6.75
C ILE A 244 -14.81 16.50 -7.22
N VAL A 245 -14.35 15.34 -7.67
CA VAL A 245 -12.99 15.18 -8.22
C VAL A 245 -12.83 16.01 -9.50
N ALA A 246 -13.82 16.00 -10.40
CA ALA A 246 -13.67 16.67 -11.69
C ALA A 246 -13.66 18.20 -11.61
N ARG A 247 -14.41 18.84 -10.69
CA ARG A 247 -14.66 20.30 -10.66
C ARG A 247 -14.34 21.00 -9.33
N GLU A 248 -14.25 20.28 -8.21
CA GLU A 248 -14.03 20.90 -6.88
C GLU A 248 -12.62 20.65 -6.33
N VAL A 249 -11.92 19.62 -6.83
CA VAL A 249 -10.49 19.39 -6.57
C VAL A 249 -9.65 20.23 -7.53
N ASN A 250 -8.48 20.69 -7.05
CA ASN A 250 -7.51 21.41 -7.89
C ASN A 250 -6.87 20.40 -8.87
N PRO A 251 -6.79 20.64 -10.19
CA PRO A 251 -6.17 19.72 -11.15
C PRO A 251 -4.73 19.29 -10.84
N SER A 252 -3.99 20.03 -10.00
CA SER A 252 -2.64 19.66 -9.52
C SER A 252 -2.62 18.81 -8.24
N GLU A 253 -3.77 18.54 -7.62
CA GLU A 253 -3.91 17.70 -6.42
C GLU A 253 -4.46 16.32 -6.81
N MET A 254 -3.87 15.24 -6.31
CA MET A 254 -4.39 13.89 -6.57
C MET A 254 -5.55 13.57 -5.65
N ALA A 255 -6.68 13.19 -6.25
CA ALA A 255 -7.85 12.63 -5.59
C ALA A 255 -8.48 11.51 -6.43
N VAL A 256 -8.94 10.45 -5.77
CA VAL A 256 -9.80 9.41 -6.33
C VAL A 256 -11.07 9.32 -5.49
N LEU A 257 -12.22 9.09 -6.13
CA LEU A 257 -13.49 8.78 -5.49
C LEU A 257 -14.12 7.60 -6.24
N THR A 258 -14.47 6.53 -5.52
CA THR A 258 -15.03 5.31 -6.07
C THR A 258 -16.20 4.84 -5.22
N THR A 259 -17.40 4.72 -5.79
CA THR A 259 -18.50 3.98 -5.15
C THR A 259 -18.27 2.50 -5.35
N GLY A 260 -17.79 1.81 -4.31
CA GLY A 260 -17.42 0.38 -4.36
C GLY A 260 -18.60 -0.56 -4.10
N VAL A 261 -19.61 -0.11 -3.34
CA VAL A 261 -20.80 -0.89 -3.02
C VAL A 261 -22.05 -0.09 -3.35
N VAL A 262 -23.04 -0.76 -3.95
CA VAL A 262 -24.41 -0.29 -4.14
C VAL A 262 -25.35 -1.44 -3.76
N ARG A 263 -26.26 -1.22 -2.80
CA ARG A 263 -27.25 -2.23 -2.36
C ARG A 263 -28.61 -1.57 -2.18
N ALA A 264 -29.63 -2.05 -2.90
CA ALA A 264 -31.01 -1.58 -2.76
C ALA A 264 -31.99 -2.61 -3.32
N GLY A 265 -33.17 -2.74 -2.70
CA GLY A 265 -34.26 -3.58 -3.21
C GLY A 265 -34.08 -5.09 -3.05
N THR A 266 -35.17 -5.81 -3.24
CA THR A 266 -35.23 -7.29 -3.16
C THR A 266 -36.02 -7.93 -4.30
N LYS A 267 -36.84 -7.17 -5.03
CA LYS A 267 -37.71 -7.64 -6.12
C LYS A 267 -38.02 -6.49 -7.10
N ALA A 268 -38.00 -6.78 -8.39
CA ALA A 268 -37.98 -5.76 -9.46
C ALA A 268 -39.28 -4.94 -9.67
N ASP A 269 -40.38 -5.27 -8.97
CA ASP A 269 -41.67 -4.55 -9.03
C ASP A 269 -41.99 -3.80 -7.71
N LEU A 270 -41.06 -3.79 -6.75
CA LEU A 270 -41.17 -3.14 -5.46
C LEU A 270 -40.10 -2.04 -5.33
N VAL A 271 -40.56 -0.81 -5.09
CA VAL A 271 -39.69 0.31 -4.70
C VAL A 271 -39.26 0.09 -3.25
N PRO A 272 -37.95 0.06 -2.93
CA PRO A 272 -37.45 -0.15 -1.57
C PRO A 272 -37.67 1.03 -0.63
N ASP A 273 -37.52 0.77 0.66
CA ASP A 273 -37.51 1.73 1.76
C ASP A 273 -36.13 2.38 1.97
N GLU A 274 -35.04 1.67 1.71
CA GLU A 274 -33.69 2.25 1.71
C GLU A 274 -32.77 1.75 0.57
N ALA A 275 -31.73 2.53 0.32
CA ALA A 275 -30.56 2.17 -0.49
C ALA A 275 -29.27 2.50 0.29
N TYR A 276 -28.23 1.70 0.08
CA TYR A 276 -26.93 1.84 0.76
C TYR A 276 -25.78 1.90 -0.24
N LEU A 277 -24.86 2.83 0.00
CA LEU A 277 -23.62 3.02 -0.75
C LEU A 277 -22.40 2.92 0.18
N GLU A 278 -21.30 2.40 -0.34
CA GLU A 278 -19.97 2.62 0.25
C GLU A 278 -19.08 3.33 -0.77
N ILE A 279 -18.52 4.46 -0.35
CA ILE A 279 -17.67 5.34 -1.15
C ILE A 279 -16.28 5.30 -0.55
N ASN A 280 -15.28 4.88 -1.33
CA ASN A 280 -13.87 4.97 -0.94
C ASN A 280 -13.21 6.15 -1.66
N THR A 281 -12.38 6.90 -0.95
CA THR A 281 -11.62 8.02 -1.50
C THR A 281 -10.13 7.85 -1.21
N ARG A 282 -9.27 8.33 -2.12
CA ARG A 282 -7.81 8.35 -1.95
C ARG A 282 -7.28 9.76 -2.19
N CYS A 283 -6.36 10.22 -1.34
CA CYS A 283 -5.78 11.57 -1.42
C CYS A 283 -4.30 11.57 -1.00
N LEU A 284 -3.53 12.58 -1.44
CA LEU A 284 -2.15 12.84 -0.98
C LEU A 284 -2.04 14.01 0.01
N ASN A 285 -3.17 14.57 0.45
CA ASN A 285 -3.26 15.85 1.16
C ASN A 285 -4.50 15.84 2.07
N GLU A 286 -4.31 16.05 3.38
CA GLU A 286 -5.40 16.02 4.38
C GLU A 286 -6.55 16.97 4.01
N ARG A 287 -6.21 18.21 3.62
CA ARG A 287 -7.19 19.24 3.25
C ARG A 287 -8.02 18.89 2.01
N VAL A 288 -7.49 18.02 1.14
CA VAL A 288 -8.21 17.55 -0.05
C VAL A 288 -9.23 16.48 0.35
N ALA A 289 -8.86 15.57 1.25
CA ALA A 289 -9.78 14.55 1.78
C ALA A 289 -10.91 15.15 2.61
N ASP A 290 -10.62 16.11 3.50
CA ASP A 290 -11.65 16.78 4.31
C ASP A 290 -12.66 17.52 3.43
N ARG A 291 -12.18 18.24 2.40
CA ARG A 291 -13.03 18.87 1.39
C ARG A 291 -13.89 17.83 0.64
N ILE A 292 -13.32 16.68 0.27
CA ILE A 292 -14.06 15.63 -0.44
C ILE A 292 -15.10 14.99 0.47
N TYR A 293 -14.81 14.74 1.75
CA TYR A 293 -15.79 14.23 2.72
C TYR A 293 -16.97 15.20 2.87
N ALA A 294 -16.70 16.49 3.12
CA ALA A 294 -17.73 17.52 3.20
C ALA A 294 -18.52 17.70 1.88
N ALA A 295 -17.86 17.50 0.72
CA ALA A 295 -18.52 17.53 -0.58
C ALA A 295 -19.40 16.29 -0.84
N ILE A 296 -18.98 15.10 -0.38
CA ILE A 296 -19.80 13.87 -0.38
C ILE A 296 -21.07 14.11 0.44
N GLU A 297 -20.93 14.56 1.69
CA GLU A 297 -22.07 14.83 2.58
C GLU A 297 -23.04 15.84 1.95
N ARG A 298 -22.52 16.97 1.44
CA ARG A 298 -23.31 18.00 0.76
C ARG A 298 -24.03 17.49 -0.49
N VAL A 299 -23.37 16.69 -1.33
CA VAL A 299 -23.98 16.10 -2.54
C VAL A 299 -25.08 15.12 -2.16
N VAL A 300 -24.79 14.20 -1.24
CA VAL A 300 -25.73 13.19 -0.76
C VAL A 300 -27.01 13.82 -0.20
N LYS A 301 -26.88 14.85 0.64
CA LYS A 301 -28.02 15.58 1.21
C LYS A 301 -28.81 16.37 0.16
N ALA A 302 -28.11 17.00 -0.80
CA ALA A 302 -28.75 17.77 -1.86
C ALA A 302 -29.59 16.90 -2.83
N GLU A 303 -29.05 15.77 -3.29
CA GLU A 303 -29.75 14.86 -4.21
C GLU A 303 -30.95 14.17 -3.52
N ALA A 304 -30.82 13.82 -2.23
CA ALA A 304 -31.93 13.31 -1.43
C ALA A 304 -33.05 14.35 -1.25
N ALA A 305 -32.70 15.60 -0.95
CA ALA A 305 -33.67 16.70 -0.82
C ALA A 305 -34.35 17.04 -2.16
N ALA A 306 -33.60 17.08 -3.27
CA ALA A 306 -34.12 17.30 -4.62
C ALA A 306 -35.10 16.19 -5.05
N SER A 307 -34.93 14.99 -4.52
CA SER A 307 -35.79 13.83 -4.77
C SER A 307 -36.93 13.65 -3.74
N ALA A 308 -37.13 14.63 -2.84
CA ALA A 308 -38.12 14.61 -1.76
C ALA A 308 -38.03 13.39 -0.82
N ALA A 309 -36.81 12.96 -0.47
CA ALA A 309 -36.58 11.89 0.51
C ALA A 309 -37.30 12.17 1.85
N PRO A 310 -38.00 11.18 2.45
CA PRO A 310 -38.76 11.37 3.68
C PRO A 310 -37.89 11.55 4.95
N ARG A 311 -36.58 11.27 4.86
CA ARG A 311 -35.60 11.53 5.91
C ARG A 311 -34.27 11.94 5.27
N GLU A 312 -33.52 12.80 5.95
CA GLU A 312 -32.14 13.13 5.59
C GLU A 312 -31.28 11.84 5.60
N PRO A 313 -30.42 11.62 4.59
CA PRO A 313 -29.57 10.44 4.52
C PRO A 313 -28.53 10.41 5.65
N GLU A 314 -28.24 9.22 6.16
CA GLU A 314 -27.17 8.99 7.13
C GLU A 314 -25.84 8.86 6.38
N VAL A 315 -24.87 9.72 6.71
CA VAL A 315 -23.50 9.70 6.15
C VAL A 315 -22.54 9.45 7.30
N THR A 316 -21.71 8.41 7.19
CA THR A 316 -20.78 8.01 8.25
C THR A 316 -19.39 7.77 7.69
N GLU A 317 -18.36 8.33 8.33
CA GLU A 317 -16.99 7.86 8.12
C GLU A 317 -16.85 6.49 8.79
N ILE A 318 -16.69 5.44 7.98
CA ILE A 318 -16.52 4.05 8.46
C ILE A 318 -15.07 3.82 8.91
N ARG A 319 -14.10 4.36 8.15
CA ARG A 319 -12.67 4.25 8.42
C ARG A 319 -11.89 5.34 7.69
N ARG A 320 -10.85 5.87 8.32
CA ARG A 320 -9.86 6.79 7.75
C ARG A 320 -8.46 6.26 8.06
N THR A 321 -7.47 6.67 7.27
CA THR A 321 -6.04 6.43 7.52
C THR A 321 -5.27 7.74 7.35
N SER A 322 -4.13 7.87 8.02
CA SER A 322 -3.22 9.02 7.84
C SER A 322 -2.43 8.92 6.52
N LEU A 323 -1.75 10.00 6.13
CA LEU A 323 -0.68 9.91 5.12
C LEU A 323 0.54 9.21 5.71
N ILE A 324 1.18 8.32 4.94
CA ILE A 324 2.52 7.86 5.28
C ILE A 324 3.51 8.90 4.78
N ARG A 325 3.93 9.77 5.70
CA ARG A 325 4.77 10.95 5.47
C ARG A 325 6.15 10.74 6.11
N ASN A 326 7.02 10.03 5.42
CA ASN A 326 8.38 9.72 5.86
C ASN A 326 9.17 10.97 6.29
N HIS A 327 9.84 10.91 7.44
CA HIS A 327 10.62 12.04 7.93
C HIS A 327 11.83 12.31 7.02
N ALA A 328 11.90 13.51 6.43
CA ALA A 328 12.78 13.79 5.30
C ALA A 328 14.28 13.63 5.62
N GLN A 329 14.71 13.95 6.85
CA GLN A 329 16.11 13.74 7.27
C GLN A 329 16.44 12.26 7.48
N HIS A 330 15.54 11.50 8.09
CA HIS A 330 15.76 10.07 8.36
C HIS A 330 15.68 9.24 7.08
N THR A 331 14.81 9.63 6.15
CA THR A 331 14.76 9.07 4.79
C THR A 331 16.11 9.23 4.11
N ARG A 332 16.68 10.45 4.11
CA ARG A 332 18.00 10.70 3.50
C ARG A 332 19.12 9.88 4.17
N ALA A 333 19.08 9.69 5.48
CA ALA A 333 20.06 8.87 6.19
C ALA A 333 19.98 7.39 5.76
N VAL A 334 18.79 6.79 5.84
CA VAL A 334 18.57 5.38 5.48
C VAL A 334 18.81 5.13 3.99
N SER A 335 18.32 6.00 3.10
CA SER A 335 18.56 5.88 1.65
C SER A 335 20.04 6.03 1.29
N SER A 336 20.81 6.84 2.02
CA SER A 336 22.26 6.95 1.80
C SER A 336 23.00 5.69 2.26
N ALA A 337 22.60 5.10 3.40
CA ALA A 337 23.15 3.83 3.86
C ALA A 337 22.79 2.67 2.90
N HIS A 338 21.56 2.64 2.38
CA HIS A 338 21.15 1.68 1.34
C HIS A 338 21.95 1.88 0.06
N ARG A 339 22.11 3.11 -0.46
CA ARG A 339 22.96 3.40 -1.64
C ARG A 339 24.40 2.93 -1.46
N ALA A 340 24.97 3.17 -0.28
CA ALA A 340 26.33 2.75 0.02
C ALA A 340 26.50 1.22 0.14
N TYR A 341 25.42 0.46 0.39
CA TYR A 341 25.46 -1.01 0.47
C TYR A 341 25.08 -1.70 -0.85
N PHE A 342 23.95 -1.32 -1.47
CA PHE A 342 23.43 -1.93 -2.69
C PHE A 342 23.98 -1.31 -3.99
N GLY A 343 24.53 -0.09 -3.92
CA GLY A 343 24.87 0.73 -5.08
C GLY A 343 23.68 1.48 -5.69
N ASP A 344 23.95 2.62 -6.32
CA ASP A 344 22.91 3.52 -6.88
C ASP A 344 22.03 2.87 -7.97
N ALA A 345 22.52 1.82 -8.63
CA ALA A 345 21.76 1.06 -9.63
C ALA A 345 20.57 0.28 -9.02
N TYR A 346 20.61 -0.02 -7.71
CA TYR A 346 19.57 -0.77 -7.00
C TYR A 346 18.73 0.10 -6.06
N VAL A 347 19.10 1.37 -5.83
CA VAL A 347 18.40 2.26 -4.88
C VAL A 347 17.89 3.52 -5.59
N ILE A 348 16.59 3.53 -5.86
CA ILE A 348 15.92 4.60 -6.61
C ILE A 348 15.16 5.56 -5.68
N ASP A 349 15.06 6.82 -6.08
CA ASP A 349 14.07 7.72 -5.48
C ASP A 349 12.74 7.56 -6.24
N LEU A 350 11.65 7.28 -5.52
CA LEU A 350 10.33 7.08 -6.09
C LEU A 350 9.72 8.43 -6.50
N PRO A 351 9.45 8.68 -7.80
CA PRO A 351 9.07 10.00 -8.30
C PRO A 351 7.65 10.42 -7.90
N GLU A 352 6.74 9.46 -7.74
CA GLU A 352 5.33 9.66 -7.39
C GLU A 352 4.92 8.73 -6.24
N PRO A 353 4.12 9.18 -5.26
CA PRO A 353 3.62 8.34 -4.18
C PRO A 353 2.44 7.48 -4.62
N PHE A 354 2.25 6.32 -3.99
CA PHE A 354 1.13 5.43 -4.34
C PHE A 354 -0.18 5.84 -3.64
N ALA A 355 -1.29 5.68 -4.36
CA ALA A 355 -2.66 5.97 -3.89
C ALA A 355 -3.22 4.98 -2.84
N VAL A 356 -2.35 4.24 -2.16
CA VAL A 356 -2.68 3.11 -1.29
C VAL A 356 -2.64 3.57 0.16
N GLY A 357 -3.57 3.10 1.00
CA GLY A 357 -3.58 3.39 2.44
C GLY A 357 -2.75 2.36 3.23
N ASP A 358 -2.30 2.76 4.42
CA ASP A 358 -1.58 1.92 5.37
C ASP A 358 -1.84 2.47 6.78
N ASP A 359 -1.97 1.61 7.78
CA ASP A 359 -2.15 2.01 9.19
C ASP A 359 -0.81 2.32 9.89
N PHE A 360 0.32 2.01 9.22
CA PHE A 360 1.68 2.28 9.73
C PHE A 360 1.91 3.72 10.25
N GLY A 361 1.17 4.69 9.72
CA GLY A 361 1.26 6.09 10.15
C GLY A 361 0.94 6.30 11.63
N ALA A 362 0.12 5.43 12.24
CA ALA A 362 -0.26 5.50 13.65
C ALA A 362 0.95 5.35 14.59
N PHE A 363 1.95 4.53 14.25
CA PHE A 363 3.18 4.39 15.04
C PHE A 363 3.97 5.70 15.17
N GLY A 364 3.78 6.65 14.25
CA GLY A 364 4.37 7.98 14.32
C GLY A 364 3.72 8.91 15.34
N LEU A 365 2.55 8.55 15.90
CA LEU A 365 1.74 9.40 16.78
C LEU A 365 1.48 10.79 16.16
N PRO A 366 0.69 10.88 15.06
CA PRO A 366 0.57 12.12 14.28
C PRO A 366 0.00 13.33 15.06
N ASP A 367 -0.79 13.09 16.10
CA ASP A 367 -1.41 14.10 16.95
C ASP A 367 -0.64 14.40 18.26
N ASP A 368 0.49 13.72 18.49
CA ASP A 368 1.35 13.91 19.65
C ASP A 368 2.28 15.13 19.45
N PRO A 369 2.61 15.92 20.50
CA PRO A 369 3.45 17.11 20.36
C PRO A 369 4.94 16.83 20.03
N GLU A 370 5.41 15.59 20.13
CA GLU A 370 6.78 15.17 19.79
C GLU A 370 6.78 13.94 18.84
N PRO A 371 6.16 14.02 17.62
CA PRO A 371 5.86 12.84 16.80
C PRO A 371 7.07 11.94 16.57
N VAL A 372 6.86 10.62 16.72
CA VAL A 372 7.91 9.62 16.51
C VAL A 372 8.26 9.60 15.01
N PRO A 373 9.52 9.88 14.62
CA PRO A 373 9.87 9.88 13.21
C PRO A 373 9.83 8.46 12.65
N TYR A 374 9.44 8.34 11.38
CA TYR A 374 9.44 7.06 10.68
C TYR A 374 9.96 7.13 9.25
N VAL A 375 10.38 5.97 8.74
CA VAL A 375 10.74 5.74 7.33
C VAL A 375 10.20 4.39 6.86
N MET A 376 9.32 4.44 5.87
CA MET A 376 8.94 3.32 5.01
C MET A 376 9.70 3.41 3.69
N TRP A 377 10.27 2.30 3.21
CA TRP A 377 10.71 2.16 1.82
C TRP A 377 9.96 1.03 1.12
N LEU A 378 9.99 1.04 -0.21
CA LEU A 378 9.49 -0.08 -1.00
C LEU A 378 10.61 -1.05 -1.31
N LEU A 379 10.31 -2.34 -1.19
CA LEU A 379 11.15 -3.47 -1.56
C LEU A 379 10.62 -4.07 -2.85
N GLY A 380 11.33 -3.89 -3.95
CA GLY A 380 10.98 -4.50 -5.23
C GLY A 380 10.93 -6.03 -5.11
N SER A 381 9.85 -6.63 -5.61
CA SER A 381 9.56 -8.05 -5.43
C SER A 381 9.27 -8.82 -6.72
N THR A 382 9.19 -8.17 -7.88
CA THR A 382 8.83 -8.84 -9.14
C THR A 382 10.01 -9.62 -9.73
N PRO A 383 9.89 -10.93 -10.03
CA PRO A 383 10.94 -11.71 -10.68
C PRO A 383 11.51 -11.04 -11.94
N HIS A 384 12.82 -11.12 -12.13
CA HIS A 384 13.49 -10.39 -13.21
C HIS A 384 13.07 -10.83 -14.62
N ASP A 385 12.70 -12.10 -14.79
CA ASP A 385 12.16 -12.64 -16.05
C ASP A 385 10.74 -12.12 -16.32
N VAL A 386 9.86 -12.13 -15.31
CA VAL A 386 8.51 -11.54 -15.36
C VAL A 386 8.58 -10.05 -15.68
N TRP A 387 9.45 -9.30 -15.00
CA TRP A 387 9.68 -7.88 -15.29
C TRP A 387 10.25 -7.64 -16.70
N SER A 388 11.15 -8.51 -17.17
CA SER A 388 11.71 -8.40 -18.53
C SER A 388 10.66 -8.68 -19.60
N ALA A 389 9.82 -9.70 -19.40
CA ALA A 389 8.75 -10.11 -20.31
C ALA A 389 7.51 -9.19 -20.26
N ALA A 390 7.31 -8.42 -19.18
CA ALA A 390 6.20 -7.49 -19.06
C ALA A 390 6.14 -6.51 -20.26
N PRO A 391 4.99 -6.32 -20.92
CA PRO A 391 4.87 -5.38 -22.02
C PRO A 391 5.10 -3.93 -21.57
N GLY A 392 5.58 -3.09 -22.48
CA GLY A 392 5.89 -1.69 -22.19
C GLY A 392 7.25 -1.23 -22.73
N ALA A 393 7.37 0.07 -22.97
CA ALA A 393 8.64 0.70 -23.38
C ALA A 393 9.33 1.40 -22.21
N THR A 394 8.56 1.83 -21.21
CA THR A 394 9.03 2.51 -20.00
C THR A 394 8.91 1.61 -18.76
N PRO A 395 9.59 1.94 -17.65
CA PRO A 395 9.37 1.27 -16.37
C PRO A 395 7.93 1.39 -15.87
N PHE A 396 7.22 2.47 -16.17
CA PHE A 396 5.83 2.67 -15.76
C PHE A 396 4.86 1.73 -16.49
N ASP A 397 5.04 1.55 -17.81
CA ASP A 397 4.24 0.60 -18.60
C ASP A 397 4.38 -0.83 -18.06
N LYS A 398 5.63 -1.21 -17.72
CA LYS A 398 5.94 -2.52 -17.11
C LYS A 398 5.33 -2.65 -15.71
N LEU A 399 5.43 -1.62 -14.87
CA LEU A 399 4.84 -1.57 -13.53
C LEU A 399 3.32 -1.78 -13.55
N ALA A 400 2.63 -1.23 -14.57
CA ALA A 400 1.20 -1.41 -14.78
C ALA A 400 0.81 -2.79 -15.36
N SER A 401 1.79 -3.59 -15.80
CA SER A 401 1.58 -4.85 -16.53
C SER A 401 2.03 -6.10 -15.76
N VAL A 402 2.64 -5.94 -14.58
CA VAL A 402 3.03 -7.05 -13.68
C VAL A 402 1.98 -7.28 -12.59
N PRO A 403 1.83 -8.50 -12.03
CA PRO A 403 0.92 -8.75 -10.92
C PRO A 403 1.32 -7.93 -9.68
N GLY A 404 0.60 -6.84 -9.42
CA GLY A 404 0.72 -6.06 -8.19
C GLY A 404 0.06 -6.74 -6.99
N SER A 405 0.24 -6.14 -5.81
CA SER A 405 -0.39 -6.60 -4.57
C SER A 405 -1.93 -6.64 -4.69
N HIS A 406 -2.57 -7.47 -3.85
CA HIS A 406 -3.99 -7.83 -3.90
C HIS A 406 -4.43 -8.60 -5.16
N SER A 407 -3.51 -8.98 -6.06
CA SER A 407 -3.77 -9.91 -7.18
C SER A 407 -3.72 -11.38 -6.75
N SER A 408 -4.59 -12.22 -7.31
CA SER A 408 -4.53 -13.69 -7.13
C SER A 408 -3.27 -14.32 -7.74
N GLN A 409 -2.55 -13.56 -8.59
CA GLN A 409 -1.30 -13.95 -9.21
C GLN A 409 -0.08 -13.22 -8.60
N PHE A 410 -0.24 -12.54 -7.46
CA PHE A 410 0.87 -11.89 -6.77
C PHE A 410 1.87 -12.96 -6.25
N ALA A 411 3.09 -12.95 -6.80
CA ALA A 411 4.14 -13.93 -6.51
C ALA A 411 5.51 -13.23 -6.42
N PRO A 412 5.97 -12.86 -5.21
CA PRO A 412 7.32 -12.35 -4.99
C PRO A 412 8.41 -13.32 -5.45
N ASP A 413 9.50 -12.80 -6.02
CA ASP A 413 10.74 -13.56 -6.17
C ASP A 413 11.28 -13.94 -4.79
N ARG A 414 11.35 -15.23 -4.50
CA ARG A 414 11.65 -15.69 -3.14
C ARG A 414 13.07 -15.34 -2.69
N GLU A 415 14.08 -15.47 -3.55
CA GLU A 415 15.46 -15.31 -3.11
C GLU A 415 15.91 -13.85 -3.14
N ALA A 416 15.69 -13.15 -4.27
CA ALA A 416 16.14 -11.77 -4.40
C ALA A 416 15.35 -10.82 -3.47
N THR A 417 14.03 -11.01 -3.32
CA THR A 417 13.22 -10.18 -2.42
C THR A 417 13.59 -10.40 -0.95
N LEU A 418 13.69 -11.66 -0.48
CA LEU A 418 14.01 -11.93 0.93
C LEU A 418 15.43 -11.48 1.29
N ARG A 419 16.44 -11.76 0.44
CA ARG A 419 17.82 -11.32 0.71
C ARG A 419 17.94 -9.80 0.79
N ALA A 420 17.32 -9.08 -0.16
CA ALA A 420 17.32 -7.61 -0.14
C ALA A 420 16.47 -7.02 0.98
N GLY A 421 15.37 -7.66 1.36
CA GLY A 421 14.52 -7.23 2.48
C GLY A 421 15.19 -7.41 3.84
N ILE A 422 15.93 -8.52 4.04
CA ILE A 422 16.79 -8.71 5.22
C ILE A 422 17.91 -7.65 5.22
N ALA A 423 18.55 -7.43 4.07
CA ALA A 423 19.60 -6.42 3.91
C ALA A 423 19.10 -5.01 4.26
N ALA A 424 17.97 -4.59 3.71
CA ALA A 424 17.45 -3.23 3.86
C ALA A 424 17.03 -2.94 5.31
N LEU A 425 16.37 -3.89 6.01
CA LEU A 425 16.06 -3.76 7.43
C LEU A 425 17.34 -3.75 8.29
N THR A 426 18.32 -4.61 7.99
CA THR A 426 19.60 -4.68 8.73
C THR A 426 20.38 -3.37 8.60
N ILE A 427 20.60 -2.86 7.38
CA ILE A 427 21.28 -1.58 7.12
C ILE A 427 20.47 -0.41 7.67
N GLY A 428 19.14 -0.46 7.59
CA GLY A 428 18.24 0.54 8.20
C GLY A 428 18.41 0.63 9.71
N ALA A 429 18.44 -0.49 10.42
CA ALA A 429 18.68 -0.54 11.86
C ALA A 429 20.10 -0.08 12.23
N LEU A 430 21.12 -0.55 11.49
CA LEU A 430 22.52 -0.15 11.69
C LEU A 430 22.79 1.34 11.39
N THR A 431 21.92 2.01 10.64
CA THR A 431 21.96 3.48 10.44
C THR A 431 21.81 4.25 11.76
N TYR A 432 21.26 3.64 12.81
CA TYR A 432 21.07 4.25 14.14
C TYR A 432 21.77 3.48 15.27
N LEU A 433 21.78 2.14 15.20
CA LEU A 433 22.37 1.28 16.22
C LEU A 433 23.87 0.99 15.98
N GLY A 434 24.39 1.21 14.76
CA GLY A 434 25.77 0.87 14.39
C GLY A 434 26.81 1.58 15.27
N ARG A 435 27.76 0.83 15.84
CA ARG A 435 28.75 1.40 16.77
C ARG A 435 29.65 2.41 16.07
N THR A 436 29.70 3.62 16.61
CA THR A 436 30.84 4.50 16.39
C THR A 436 32.07 3.86 17.03
N SER A 437 32.97 3.35 16.18
CA SER A 437 34.31 2.97 16.62
C SER A 437 34.96 4.18 17.27
N GLY A 438 35.28 4.07 18.56
CA GLY A 438 35.86 5.17 19.33
C GLY A 438 37.20 5.65 18.73
N PRO A 439 37.68 6.85 19.09
CA PRO A 439 38.93 7.43 18.56
C PRO A 439 40.15 6.62 19.05
N GLY A 440 40.40 5.48 18.39
CA GLY A 440 41.13 4.35 19.00
C GLY A 440 42.26 3.73 18.16
N ARG A 441 42.40 4.08 16.87
CA ARG A 441 43.68 3.92 16.15
C ARG A 441 43.76 4.77 14.89
N ALA A 442 44.42 5.91 14.98
CA ALA A 442 45.00 6.54 13.79
C ALA A 442 46.10 5.62 13.24
N THR A 443 46.28 5.59 11.92
CA THR A 443 47.32 4.82 11.22
C THR A 443 48.69 5.52 11.29
N SER A 444 49.05 6.04 12.46
CA SER A 444 50.37 6.61 12.78
C SER A 444 51.42 5.50 12.89
N GLY A 445 51.74 4.87 11.77
CA GLY A 445 52.62 3.70 11.70
C GLY A 445 53.12 3.29 10.31
N LEU A 446 52.55 3.81 9.22
CA LEU A 446 52.99 3.50 7.83
C LEU A 446 53.33 4.73 6.97
N ALA A 447 53.41 5.92 7.58
CA ALA A 447 53.72 7.18 6.89
C ALA A 447 54.99 7.87 7.42
N GLN A 448 55.98 7.12 7.93
CA GLN A 448 57.26 7.72 8.36
C GLN A 448 58.51 6.83 8.27
N ILE A 449 58.54 5.82 7.38
CA ILE A 449 59.77 5.11 6.98
C ILE A 449 59.92 5.18 5.44
N ALA A 450 59.89 6.39 4.90
CA ALA A 450 60.04 6.67 3.46
C ALA A 450 60.79 7.99 3.17
N SER A 451 61.63 8.46 4.11
CA SER A 451 62.51 9.64 3.94
C SER A 451 63.66 9.69 4.96
N SER A 452 64.50 8.66 4.99
CA SER A 452 65.90 8.79 5.44
C SER A 452 66.73 7.62 4.92
N ARG A 453 68.05 7.84 4.74
CA ARG A 453 69.08 6.86 4.34
C ARG A 453 69.01 6.35 2.89
N ILE A 454 69.38 7.24 1.96
CA ILE A 454 70.26 6.87 0.85
C ILE A 454 71.59 7.61 1.08
N THR A 455 72.60 6.90 1.57
CA THR A 455 74.06 7.21 1.50
C THR A 455 74.81 6.09 2.24
N GLU A 456 75.70 5.39 1.52
CA GLU A 456 76.79 4.54 2.07
C GLU A 456 76.33 3.30 2.92
N ASP A 457 77.06 2.19 3.03
CA ASP A 457 78.45 1.88 2.66
C ASP A 457 78.57 0.44 2.07
N GLU A 458 79.75 0.04 1.60
CA GLU A 458 80.00 -1.26 0.95
C GLU A 458 80.25 -2.45 1.91
N SER A 459 80.16 -3.66 1.33
CA SER A 459 81.10 -4.79 1.52
C SER A 459 80.75 -5.98 2.44
N THR A 460 81.40 -7.11 2.09
CA THR A 460 81.62 -8.38 2.82
C THR A 460 80.48 -9.41 3.00
N GLN A 461 80.59 -10.49 2.20
CA GLN A 461 80.63 -11.91 2.62
C GLN A 461 79.35 -12.60 3.17
N SER A 462 79.17 -13.93 3.04
CA SER A 462 79.34 -14.89 1.92
C SER A 462 79.10 -16.33 2.41
N ALA A 463 78.50 -17.16 1.55
CA ALA A 463 78.59 -18.63 1.53
C ALA A 463 77.80 -19.48 2.57
N ASP A 464 77.60 -20.73 2.15
CA ASP A 464 77.09 -21.94 2.82
C ASP A 464 75.63 -21.93 3.32
N MET A 465 74.86 -23.04 3.23
CA MET A 465 75.24 -24.44 2.99
C MET A 465 74.21 -25.20 2.11
N GLU A 466 74.65 -26.29 1.47
CA GLU A 466 73.94 -27.09 0.45
C GLU A 466 73.50 -28.49 0.97
N ALA A 467 72.85 -29.30 0.11
CA ALA A 467 72.61 -30.77 0.23
C ALA A 467 71.60 -31.27 1.30
N LEU A 468 70.81 -32.35 1.14
CA LEU A 468 70.42 -33.35 0.10
C LEU A 468 69.00 -33.89 0.51
N LEU A 469 68.17 -34.65 -0.22
CA LEU A 469 68.31 -35.78 -1.17
C LEU A 469 67.11 -35.82 -2.18
N ALA A 470 67.25 -36.61 -3.27
CA ALA A 470 66.17 -37.14 -4.12
C ALA A 470 65.78 -38.59 -3.66
N ASP A 471 64.95 -39.44 -4.28
CA ASP A 471 64.26 -39.56 -5.60
C ASP A 471 62.78 -40.03 -5.34
N ASP A 472 61.85 -40.35 -6.25
CA ASP A 472 61.68 -40.40 -7.74
C ASP A 472 60.92 -39.13 -8.26
N ASP A 473 60.49 -38.85 -9.52
CA ASP A 473 60.21 -39.54 -10.82
C ASP A 473 58.93 -40.42 -10.94
N GLU A 474 58.06 -40.38 -11.98
CA GLU A 474 57.94 -39.57 -13.24
C GLU A 474 56.46 -39.12 -13.49
N GLY A 475 56.22 -38.12 -14.36
CA GLY A 475 54.88 -37.78 -14.87
C GLY A 475 54.72 -36.39 -15.54
N GLU A 476 55.20 -36.25 -16.79
CA GLU A 476 55.19 -35.04 -17.65
C GLU A 476 53.97 -34.10 -17.51
N SER A 477 54.13 -32.78 -17.30
CA SER A 477 54.47 -31.71 -18.28
C SER A 477 53.37 -31.47 -19.35
N THR A 478 53.00 -30.25 -19.78
CA THR A 478 53.33 -28.83 -19.46
C THR A 478 52.15 -27.97 -20.00
N GLN A 479 52.03 -26.63 -19.86
CA GLN A 479 52.89 -25.55 -19.37
C GLN A 479 52.03 -24.41 -18.74
N SER A 480 52.67 -23.36 -18.22
CA SER A 480 52.04 -22.11 -17.77
C SER A 480 52.62 -20.89 -18.49
N ALA A 481 51.77 -19.91 -18.83
CA ALA A 481 52.03 -18.49 -19.14
C ALA A 481 53.22 -18.11 -20.05
N ASP A 482 52.99 -17.26 -21.07
CA ASP A 482 53.48 -15.86 -20.96
C ASP A 482 52.98 -14.89 -22.04
N MET A 483 52.96 -13.61 -21.62
CA MET A 483 53.25 -12.36 -22.34
C MET A 483 52.40 -11.81 -23.52
N GLU A 484 52.25 -10.48 -23.41
CA GLU A 484 51.69 -9.47 -24.31
C GLU A 484 52.29 -9.34 -25.73
N ALA A 485 51.56 -8.54 -26.54
CA ALA A 485 52.05 -7.53 -27.50
C ALA A 485 52.16 -7.87 -29.01
N LEU A 486 52.09 -6.78 -29.80
CA LEU A 486 52.34 -6.62 -31.24
C LEU A 486 51.26 -7.16 -32.20
N LEU A 487 50.84 -6.50 -33.30
CA LEU A 487 50.95 -5.12 -33.87
C LEU A 487 49.71 -4.96 -34.79
N ALA A 488 48.98 -3.84 -34.82
CA ALA A 488 49.20 -2.57 -35.56
C ALA A 488 48.96 -2.61 -37.09
N ASP A 489 48.52 -1.46 -37.62
CA ASP A 489 48.29 -1.07 -39.03
C ASP A 489 47.11 -1.79 -39.75
N ASP A 490 46.34 -1.19 -40.68
CA ASP A 490 46.47 0.08 -41.43
C ASP A 490 45.54 1.24 -40.97
N ASP A 491 45.75 2.43 -41.55
CA ASP A 491 45.28 3.78 -41.13
C ASP A 491 44.47 4.53 -42.24
N GLU A 492 44.34 5.86 -42.13
CA GLU A 492 43.84 6.90 -43.09
C GLU A 492 42.33 7.24 -43.06
N GLY A 493 41.97 8.43 -42.54
CA GLY A 493 40.57 8.92 -42.56
C GLY A 493 40.17 10.16 -41.72
N GLU A 494 41.00 11.23 -41.73
CA GLU A 494 40.77 12.60 -41.18
C GLU A 494 39.33 13.15 -40.96
N SER A 495 39.05 14.16 -40.10
CA SER A 495 39.77 14.84 -38.99
C SER A 495 38.83 15.89 -38.33
N THR A 496 39.33 16.69 -37.36
CA THR A 496 38.66 17.78 -36.60
C THR A 496 37.60 17.34 -35.56
N GLN A 497 37.50 17.92 -34.35
CA GLN A 497 38.24 19.05 -33.75
C GLN A 497 38.35 18.84 -32.21
N SER A 498 39.37 19.43 -31.57
CA SER A 498 39.58 19.35 -30.10
C SER A 498 40.32 20.59 -29.55
N ALA A 499 40.39 20.67 -28.21
CA ALA A 499 41.06 21.68 -27.35
C ALA A 499 40.21 22.84 -26.80
N ASP A 500 40.73 23.44 -25.72
CA ASP A 500 40.17 24.48 -24.80
C ASP A 500 39.08 23.95 -23.84
N MET A 501 39.37 23.36 -22.68
CA MET A 501 40.33 23.61 -21.58
C MET A 501 39.91 24.70 -20.56
N GLU A 502 40.22 24.42 -19.30
CA GLU A 502 39.80 25.06 -18.04
C GLU A 502 40.03 26.57 -17.93
N ALA A 503 39.09 27.27 -17.25
CA ALA A 503 39.42 28.41 -16.39
C ALA A 503 38.33 28.70 -15.33
N LEU A 504 38.75 29.32 -14.22
CA LEU A 504 37.94 30.04 -13.21
C LEU A 504 37.07 29.23 -12.23
N LEU A 505 37.71 28.79 -11.14
CA LEU A 505 37.18 28.96 -9.78
C LEU A 505 38.03 30.03 -9.07
N ALA A 506 37.41 31.15 -8.68
CA ALA A 506 37.90 32.11 -7.68
C ALA A 506 36.80 33.15 -7.40
N ASP A 507 36.63 33.51 -6.13
CA ASP A 507 35.98 34.73 -5.58
C ASP A 507 34.48 34.97 -5.97
N ASP A 508 33.57 35.44 -5.11
CA ASP A 508 33.68 36.17 -3.84
C ASP A 508 32.88 35.53 -2.68
N ASP A 509 33.35 35.73 -1.45
CA ASP A 509 32.60 35.58 -0.19
C ASP A 509 33.05 36.67 0.79
N GLU A 510 32.23 37.70 0.95
CA GLU A 510 32.22 38.68 2.05
C GLU A 510 30.84 39.37 2.03
N GLY A 511 30.29 39.69 3.20
CA GLY A 511 28.90 40.14 3.33
C GLY A 511 28.75 41.62 3.65
N GLU A 512 27.55 42.18 3.41
CA GLU A 512 27.13 43.38 4.13
C GLU A 512 25.64 43.37 4.45
N SER A 513 25.24 44.15 5.44
CA SER A 513 23.89 44.16 6.00
C SER A 513 23.28 45.57 5.97
N THR A 514 21.97 45.65 6.23
CA THR A 514 21.21 46.90 6.45
C THR A 514 21.19 47.92 5.30
N GLN A 515 20.02 48.02 4.65
CA GLN A 515 19.39 49.33 4.48
C GLN A 515 17.96 49.26 5.02
N SER A 516 17.50 50.36 5.61
CA SER A 516 16.27 50.41 6.40
C SER A 516 15.53 51.72 6.20
N ALA A 517 14.20 51.63 6.19
CA ALA A 517 13.23 52.67 6.50
C ALA A 517 13.17 53.94 5.62
N ASP A 518 11.97 54.16 5.08
CA ASP A 518 11.21 55.42 5.16
C ASP A 518 9.71 55.05 4.98
N MET A 519 8.72 55.63 5.65
CA MET A 519 8.71 56.47 6.87
C MET A 519 7.27 56.55 7.43
N GLU A 520 7.07 56.32 8.74
CA GLU A 520 5.94 56.78 9.60
C GLU A 520 4.46 56.41 9.21
N ALA A 521 3.43 56.60 10.06
CA ALA A 521 3.26 56.47 11.53
C ALA A 521 1.75 56.66 11.87
N LEU A 522 1.42 56.67 13.18
CA LEU A 522 0.11 56.97 13.79
C LEU A 522 -0.94 55.82 13.66
N LEU A 523 -1.57 55.31 14.73
CA LEU A 523 -1.58 55.72 16.15
C LEU A 523 -1.34 54.55 17.11
N ALA A 524 -0.67 54.86 18.21
CA ALA A 524 -0.66 54.14 19.47
C ALA A 524 -1.78 54.75 20.38
N ASP A 525 -2.16 54.28 21.56
CA ASP A 525 -1.70 53.21 22.49
C ASP A 525 -2.92 52.81 23.38
N ASP A 526 -2.71 52.01 24.43
CA ASP A 526 -3.56 51.84 25.64
C ASP A 526 -4.95 51.14 25.51
N ASP A 527 -5.45 50.37 26.49
CA ASP A 527 -4.83 49.53 27.54
C ASP A 527 -5.88 48.54 28.12
N GLU A 528 -5.48 47.67 29.07
CA GLU A 528 -6.23 47.05 30.19
C GLU A 528 -7.80 47.08 30.24
N GLY A 529 -8.43 45.98 30.68
CA GLY A 529 -9.76 46.07 31.34
C GLY A 529 -10.69 44.85 31.31
N GLU A 530 -11.06 44.34 32.49
CA GLU A 530 -11.98 43.21 32.67
C GLU A 530 -13.49 43.58 32.63
N SER A 531 -14.30 42.64 32.14
CA SER A 531 -15.57 42.18 32.76
C SER A 531 -16.90 43.00 32.74
N THR A 532 -17.98 42.23 32.49
CA THR A 532 -19.32 42.29 33.12
C THR A 532 -20.38 43.39 32.83
N GLN A 533 -21.57 42.87 32.48
CA GLN A 533 -22.93 43.19 33.01
C GLN A 533 -23.85 44.24 32.35
N SER A 534 -25.09 43.77 32.15
CA SER A 534 -26.42 44.44 32.22
C SER A 534 -26.67 45.75 31.45
N ALA A 535 -27.41 45.61 30.35
CA ALA A 535 -28.84 45.96 30.23
C ALA A 535 -29.38 47.36 30.65
N ASP A 536 -30.38 47.76 29.84
CA ASP A 536 -31.46 48.73 30.05
C ASP A 536 -31.24 50.21 29.68
N MET A 537 -31.90 50.64 28.59
CA MET A 537 -32.92 51.69 28.71
C MET A 537 -34.03 51.61 27.65
N GLU A 538 -35.27 51.72 28.13
CA GLU A 538 -36.52 52.03 27.40
C GLU A 538 -36.48 53.43 26.74
N ALA A 539 -37.41 53.87 25.89
CA ALA A 539 -38.34 53.25 24.94
C ALA A 539 -39.05 54.43 24.21
N LEU A 540 -39.65 54.22 23.03
CA LEU A 540 -40.69 55.12 22.53
C LEU A 540 -41.76 54.37 21.71
N LEU A 541 -43.00 54.60 22.15
CA LEU A 541 -44.33 54.31 21.61
C LEU A 541 -44.38 54.22 20.05
N ALA A 542 -45.00 53.24 19.40
CA ALA A 542 -46.32 52.60 19.58
C ALA A 542 -47.52 53.48 19.14
N ASP A 543 -48.22 53.07 18.07
CA ASP A 543 -49.62 52.58 18.07
C ASP A 543 -50.28 52.64 16.66
N ASP A 544 -51.40 51.90 16.50
CA ASP A 544 -52.44 51.95 15.44
C ASP A 544 -52.07 51.57 13.96
N ASP A 545 -52.86 50.77 13.21
CA ASP A 545 -53.97 49.85 13.59
C ASP A 545 -54.26 48.77 12.50
N GLU A 546 -55.13 47.81 12.86
CA GLU A 546 -55.77 46.68 12.14
C GLU A 546 -56.28 46.90 10.68
N GLY A 547 -56.63 45.82 9.95
CA GLY A 547 -57.39 45.94 8.68
C GLY A 547 -57.50 44.73 7.73
N GLU A 548 -58.32 43.73 8.08
CA GLU A 548 -58.59 42.48 7.35
C GLU A 548 -58.91 42.52 5.83
N SER A 549 -58.24 41.62 5.09
CA SER A 549 -58.77 40.53 4.22
C SER A 549 -59.96 40.66 3.23
N THR A 550 -59.80 39.94 2.10
CA THR A 550 -60.83 39.43 1.15
C THR A 550 -61.64 40.40 0.27
N GLN A 551 -61.53 40.22 -1.06
CA GLN A 551 -62.64 39.66 -1.87
C GLN A 551 -62.11 39.17 -3.24
N SER A 552 -62.96 38.42 -3.97
CA SER A 552 -62.57 37.61 -5.12
C SER A 552 -63.37 37.95 -6.39
N ALA A 553 -62.70 37.77 -7.54
CA ALA A 553 -63.24 37.72 -8.89
C ALA A 553 -63.82 39.03 -9.47
N ASP A 554 -63.26 39.43 -10.62
CA ASP A 554 -64.06 39.91 -11.74
C ASP A 554 -63.41 39.44 -13.07
N MET A 555 -64.12 39.56 -14.20
CA MET A 555 -63.99 38.60 -15.31
C MET A 555 -63.64 39.20 -16.70
N GLU A 556 -62.68 38.55 -17.36
CA GLU A 556 -62.41 38.51 -18.82
C GLU A 556 -62.03 39.78 -19.64
N ALA A 557 -61.32 39.49 -20.74
CA ALA A 557 -61.28 40.21 -22.02
C ALA A 557 -60.66 41.62 -22.10
N LEU A 558 -59.36 41.66 -22.43
CA LEU A 558 -58.90 42.38 -23.64
C LEU A 558 -57.96 41.49 -24.46
N LEU A 559 -58.17 41.51 -25.77
CA LEU A 559 -57.26 41.04 -26.84
C LEU A 559 -56.92 42.26 -27.71
N ALA A 560 -55.98 42.09 -28.67
CA ALA A 560 -55.56 43.07 -29.68
C ALA A 560 -54.76 44.28 -29.14
N ASP A 561 -53.67 44.77 -29.74
CA ASP A 561 -52.74 44.30 -30.81
C ASP A 561 -51.31 44.84 -30.42
N ASP A 562 -50.15 44.55 -31.01
CA ASP A 562 -49.73 43.78 -32.21
C ASP A 562 -48.21 43.39 -32.11
N ASP A 563 -47.64 42.91 -33.23
CA ASP A 563 -46.26 43.08 -33.74
C ASP A 563 -45.07 42.11 -33.44
N GLU A 564 -44.44 41.71 -34.57
CA GLU A 564 -43.03 41.35 -34.84
C GLU A 564 -42.41 40.09 -34.16
N GLY A 565 -42.50 38.93 -34.85
CA GLY A 565 -41.78 37.69 -34.45
C GLY A 565 -41.84 36.49 -35.42
N GLU A 566 -42.14 36.68 -36.71
CA GLU A 566 -42.27 35.62 -37.72
C GLU A 566 -40.92 35.20 -38.38
N SER A 567 -40.75 34.01 -38.97
CA SER A 567 -41.54 32.77 -38.93
C SER A 567 -40.76 31.52 -39.39
N THR A 568 -41.30 30.34 -39.03
CA THR A 568 -41.16 28.98 -39.62
C THR A 568 -40.13 28.67 -40.74
N GLN A 569 -39.43 27.53 -40.62
CA GLN A 569 -39.69 26.30 -41.42
C GLN A 569 -38.63 25.20 -41.17
N SER A 570 -39.06 23.94 -41.02
CA SER A 570 -38.17 22.76 -41.05
C SER A 570 -38.94 21.48 -41.45
N ALA A 571 -39.28 21.37 -42.72
CA ALA A 571 -39.75 20.14 -43.36
C ALA A 571 -39.15 20.04 -44.76
N ASP A 572 -38.85 18.81 -45.18
CA ASP A 572 -38.49 18.36 -46.54
C ASP A 572 -37.40 19.13 -47.31
N MET A 573 -36.22 18.50 -47.44
CA MET A 573 -35.68 18.30 -48.79
C MET A 573 -34.91 16.98 -48.92
N GLU A 574 -35.44 16.09 -49.76
CA GLU A 574 -34.75 14.95 -50.35
C GLU A 574 -34.38 15.28 -51.82
N ALA A 575 -33.51 14.46 -52.42
CA ALA A 575 -33.17 14.35 -53.85
C ALA A 575 -32.00 15.16 -54.44
N LEU A 576 -31.36 14.51 -55.44
CA LEU A 576 -30.21 14.90 -56.28
C LEU A 576 -28.86 14.95 -55.52
N LEU A 577 -27.80 14.24 -55.91
CA LEU A 577 -27.49 13.46 -57.14
C LEU A 577 -27.44 11.94 -56.78
N ALA A 578 -27.84 10.96 -57.61
CA ALA A 578 -27.69 10.73 -59.06
C ALA A 578 -26.27 10.28 -59.49
N ASP A 579 -26.26 9.17 -60.25
CA ASP A 579 -25.16 8.55 -61.02
C ASP A 579 -23.89 8.04 -60.27
N ASP A 580 -23.93 6.76 -59.87
CA ASP A 580 -23.05 5.74 -60.49
C ASP A 580 -23.71 4.33 -60.40
N GLU A 581 -23.34 3.39 -61.28
CA GLU A 581 -24.00 2.07 -61.44
C GLU A 581 -23.19 0.90 -60.80
N GLY A 582 -23.87 -0.13 -60.25
CA GLY A 582 -23.16 -1.29 -59.68
C GLY A 582 -24.04 -2.42 -59.08
N GLU A 583 -24.48 -3.34 -59.93
CA GLU A 583 -24.85 -4.76 -59.66
C GLU A 583 -25.42 -5.15 -58.28
N THR A 584 -26.75 -5.06 -58.07
CA THR A 584 -27.80 -6.08 -58.35
C THR A 584 -28.00 -7.24 -57.35
N THR A 585 -29.22 -7.30 -56.80
CA THR A 585 -29.96 -8.51 -56.30
C THR A 585 -29.38 -9.27 -55.08
N GLN A 586 -30.18 -9.91 -54.20
CA GLN A 586 -31.63 -10.16 -54.18
C GLN A 586 -32.13 -10.30 -52.72
N ARG A 587 -33.36 -9.88 -52.40
CA ARG A 587 -34.09 -10.30 -51.18
C ARG A 587 -35.35 -11.07 -51.58
N ALA A 588 -35.37 -12.38 -51.34
CA ALA A 588 -36.56 -13.22 -51.46
C ALA A 588 -36.44 -14.46 -50.55
N ASN A 589 -37.60 -14.96 -50.08
CA ASN A 589 -37.83 -16.31 -49.56
C ASN A 589 -36.90 -16.85 -48.45
N MET A 590 -36.81 -16.15 -47.32
CA MET A 590 -36.33 -16.76 -46.05
C MET A 590 -37.45 -17.59 -45.39
N ALA A 591 -37.94 -18.63 -46.09
CA ALA A 591 -39.06 -19.46 -45.61
C ALA A 591 -39.07 -20.93 -46.11
N GLU A 592 -38.08 -21.39 -46.88
CA GLU A 592 -38.11 -22.76 -47.43
C GLU A 592 -36.70 -23.36 -47.70
N LEU A 593 -35.93 -23.69 -46.65
CA LEU A 593 -34.71 -24.54 -46.75
C LEU A 593 -34.16 -25.03 -45.37
N LEU A 594 -35.03 -25.46 -44.45
CA LEU A 594 -34.65 -26.08 -43.17
C LEU A 594 -35.18 -27.52 -43.06
N ASN A 595 -34.62 -28.42 -43.87
CA ASN A 595 -34.78 -29.87 -43.75
C ASN A 595 -33.69 -30.61 -44.55
N ASP A 596 -32.45 -30.64 -44.04
CA ASP A 596 -31.54 -31.79 -44.20
C ASP A 596 -30.33 -31.66 -43.23
N PRO A 597 -29.84 -32.76 -42.61
CA PRO A 597 -28.72 -32.74 -41.68
C PRO A 597 -27.34 -32.92 -42.38
N PRO A 598 -26.24 -32.37 -41.83
CA PRO A 598 -24.91 -32.49 -42.42
C PRO A 598 -24.27 -33.89 -42.27
N PRO A 599 -23.39 -34.31 -43.19
CA PRO A 599 -22.76 -35.64 -43.20
C PRO A 599 -21.59 -35.79 -42.21
N PRO A 600 -21.27 -37.03 -41.77
CA PRO A 600 -20.23 -37.30 -40.77
C PRO A 600 -18.79 -37.29 -41.34
N PRO A 601 -17.77 -36.99 -40.51
CA PRO A 601 -16.36 -37.01 -40.90
C PRO A 601 -15.79 -38.42 -41.08
N ARG A 602 -14.68 -38.52 -41.84
CA ARG A 602 -13.97 -39.79 -42.15
C ARG A 602 -12.96 -40.16 -41.05
N GLY A 603 -12.86 -41.45 -40.73
CA GLY A 603 -11.91 -41.98 -39.73
C GLY A 603 -10.55 -42.44 -40.29
N PRO A 604 -9.56 -42.72 -39.42
CA PRO A 604 -8.19 -43.13 -39.78
C PRO A 604 -8.01 -44.66 -39.99
N THR A 605 -6.81 -45.06 -40.41
CA THR A 605 -6.43 -46.41 -40.85
C THR A 605 -5.94 -47.37 -39.74
N GLN A 606 -6.00 -48.68 -40.01
CA GLN A 606 -5.57 -49.81 -39.16
C GLN A 606 -4.02 -49.97 -39.14
N GLY A 607 -3.35 -50.76 -38.28
CA GLY A 607 -3.75 -51.77 -37.27
C GLY A 607 -2.49 -52.19 -36.46
N PRO A 608 -2.29 -53.44 -35.97
CA PRO A 608 -3.12 -54.67 -36.04
C PRO A 608 -3.51 -55.23 -34.64
N GLN A 609 -3.82 -56.54 -34.52
CA GLN A 609 -4.66 -57.15 -33.47
C GLN A 609 -3.91 -58.00 -32.41
N THR A 610 -4.49 -58.11 -31.20
CA THR A 610 -4.37 -59.29 -30.32
C THR A 610 -5.63 -59.54 -29.46
N GLY A 611 -6.27 -60.71 -29.59
CA GLY A 611 -7.05 -61.40 -28.54
C GLY A 611 -8.43 -60.83 -28.11
N PRO A 612 -9.46 -61.68 -27.89
CA PRO A 612 -10.75 -61.24 -27.33
C PRO A 612 -10.79 -61.26 -25.79
N ALA A 613 -11.47 -60.29 -25.19
CA ALA A 613 -11.77 -60.23 -23.75
C ALA A 613 -13.25 -60.56 -23.47
N PRO A 614 -13.59 -61.17 -22.32
CA PRO A 614 -14.97 -61.56 -22.00
C PRO A 614 -15.82 -60.38 -21.50
N SER A 615 -17.13 -60.47 -21.72
CA SER A 615 -18.11 -59.48 -21.24
C SER A 615 -18.26 -59.51 -19.71
N PHE A 616 -18.08 -58.36 -19.06
CA PHE A 616 -18.46 -58.14 -17.66
C PHE A 616 -19.61 -57.13 -17.55
N ARG A 617 -20.58 -57.39 -16.67
CA ARG A 617 -21.62 -56.42 -16.28
C ARG A 617 -21.09 -55.55 -15.14
N PRO A 618 -21.44 -54.24 -15.09
CA PRO A 618 -21.25 -53.46 -13.87
C PRO A 618 -22.17 -53.98 -12.75
N PRO A 619 -21.75 -53.91 -11.47
CA PRO A 619 -22.57 -54.35 -10.34
C PRO A 619 -23.68 -53.35 -10.02
N SER A 620 -24.87 -53.87 -9.72
CA SER A 620 -25.99 -53.08 -9.19
C SER A 620 -25.81 -52.80 -7.69
N GLY A 621 -25.58 -51.54 -7.32
CA GLY A 621 -25.62 -51.12 -5.91
C GLY A 621 -27.05 -51.13 -5.32
N PRO A 622 -27.20 -51.21 -3.99
CA PRO A 622 -28.50 -51.15 -3.33
C PRO A 622 -29.09 -49.73 -3.37
N PRO A 623 -30.43 -49.58 -3.30
CA PRO A 623 -31.08 -48.27 -3.26
C PRO A 623 -30.84 -47.54 -1.94
N LEU A 624 -30.67 -46.22 -2.02
CA LEU A 624 -30.67 -45.32 -0.86
C LEU A 624 -32.05 -45.31 -0.19
N ALA A 625 -32.07 -45.35 1.15
CA ALA A 625 -33.30 -45.24 1.92
C ALA A 625 -33.78 -43.78 2.02
N ALA A 626 -35.09 -43.58 2.03
CA ALA A 626 -35.69 -42.26 2.26
C ALA A 626 -35.53 -41.82 3.72
N PRO A 627 -35.43 -40.51 4.01
CA PRO A 627 -35.39 -40.00 5.38
C PRO A 627 -36.72 -40.24 6.13
N PRO A 628 -36.70 -40.41 7.46
CA PRO A 628 -37.90 -40.59 8.26
C PRO A 628 -38.73 -39.28 8.36
N PRO A 629 -40.05 -39.38 8.63
CA PRO A 629 -40.90 -38.20 8.81
C PRO A 629 -40.59 -37.44 10.11
N MET A 630 -40.79 -36.13 10.09
CA MET A 630 -40.66 -35.24 11.25
C MET A 630 -41.63 -35.63 12.37
N GLY A 631 -41.14 -35.64 13.61
CA GLY A 631 -41.97 -35.79 14.81
C GLY A 631 -42.72 -34.49 15.17
N PRO A 632 -43.67 -34.55 16.13
CA PRO A 632 -44.30 -33.36 16.69
C PRO A 632 -43.29 -32.46 17.42
N PRO A 633 -43.56 -31.16 17.57
CA PRO A 633 -42.66 -30.24 18.27
C PRO A 633 -42.49 -30.63 19.75
N VAL A 634 -41.29 -30.37 20.27
CA VAL A 634 -40.94 -30.51 21.68
C VAL A 634 -41.03 -29.13 22.34
N ASP A 635 -41.63 -29.05 23.53
CA ASP A 635 -41.77 -27.78 24.26
C ASP A 635 -40.40 -27.15 24.59
N ALA A 636 -40.33 -25.82 24.50
CA ALA A 636 -39.13 -25.07 24.83
C ALA A 636 -38.88 -25.03 26.35
N PRO A 637 -37.61 -25.08 26.81
CA PRO A 637 -37.30 -24.86 28.22
C PRO A 637 -37.64 -23.41 28.64
N PRO A 638 -38.02 -23.18 29.91
CA PRO A 638 -38.29 -21.84 30.42
C PRO A 638 -36.99 -20.99 30.46
N PRO A 639 -37.11 -19.65 30.37
CA PRO A 639 -35.95 -18.76 30.48
C PRO A 639 -35.34 -18.82 31.90
N PRO A 640 -34.03 -18.53 32.04
CA PRO A 640 -33.36 -18.49 33.34
C PRO A 640 -33.90 -17.36 34.23
N GLU A 641 -33.94 -17.60 35.54
CA GLU A 641 -34.41 -16.62 36.53
C GLU A 641 -33.44 -15.42 36.65
N THR A 642 -33.99 -14.21 36.67
CA THR A 642 -33.22 -12.98 36.92
C THR A 642 -32.77 -12.91 38.38
N PRO A 643 -31.46 -12.71 38.68
CA PRO A 643 -31.01 -12.42 40.03
C PRO A 643 -31.54 -11.05 40.50
N PRO A 644 -31.72 -10.84 41.82
CA PRO A 644 -32.30 -9.62 42.36
C PRO A 644 -31.35 -8.42 42.25
N HIS A 645 -31.92 -7.22 42.18
CA HIS A 645 -31.19 -5.94 42.18
C HIS A 645 -30.30 -5.78 43.42
N SER A 646 -29.09 -5.24 43.19
CA SER A 646 -28.24 -4.64 44.22
C SER A 646 -27.99 -3.17 43.84
N ASP A 647 -28.39 -2.24 44.70
CA ASP A 647 -28.16 -0.80 44.51
C ASP A 647 -26.68 -0.44 44.74
N GLU A 648 -26.02 0.15 43.74
CA GLU A 648 -24.86 1.04 43.91
C GLU A 648 -24.80 2.05 42.74
N PRO A 649 -24.23 3.26 42.93
CA PRO A 649 -24.51 4.42 42.06
C PRO A 649 -23.61 4.50 40.81
N PRO A 650 -24.08 5.19 39.74
CA PRO A 650 -23.33 5.30 38.49
C PRO A 650 -22.11 6.23 38.60
N TYR A 651 -20.99 5.79 38.05
CA TYR A 651 -19.89 6.68 37.65
C TYR A 651 -20.34 7.58 36.49
N ARG A 652 -19.87 8.83 36.49
CA ARG A 652 -20.08 9.78 35.39
C ARG A 652 -19.01 9.59 34.31
N TYR A 653 -19.45 9.70 33.06
CA TYR A 653 -18.81 10.56 32.07
C TYR A 653 -19.80 11.69 31.74
#